data_AF-A0A8J9VFZ3-F1
#
_entry.id   AF-A0A8J9VFZ3-F1
#
_cell.length_a   1.000
_cell.length_b   1.000
_cell.length_c   1.000
_cell.angle_alpha   90.00
_cell.angle_beta   90.00
_cell.angle_gamma   90.00
#
_symmetry.space_group_name_H-M   'P 1'
#
loop_
_entity.id
_entity.type
_entity.pdbx_description
1 polymer ?
#
loop_
_entity_poly.entity_id
_entity_poly.type
_entity_poly.pdbx_seq_one_letter_code
_entity_poly.pdbx_strand_id
1 'polypeptide(L)'
;MEKCPVIVAAILLAASATVSGRAFSLSEAVLRLPERENAMSDIFAANEGAMERLNLVEGDIRMPVGGATHHLHKRNAVPYKDYTWINKVVPISFSNDLSPAAHIAVQQAIDEYHRKTCIRFKQRTNEREYIHFFKDEGCWSYIGRVGNQPNRISLASGCETKGIAIHELMHALGFAHEQSRYDRDNFVTINLENVRPGRNGEKDFYYRNFDKLTRINSQTLDTTYDYHSIMHYPTDAFGKSGKTTIEPRLGKQLFKWLGQRNGLSEIDTLKINRLYECDMVVCTDEPDVFACQQKCVKLKSGFTCGCHRGFSLDSDGYHCSDVNECADGNFGCSHRCINLIGGAYCACPKGHHLSDDGKTCTETNECAQGNGGCEHLCTDSQGSFQCSCFDGFKLRRDGYTCEDVDECASRDHGCQQECANYVGGYHCACQAGYELQWDGRTCEEIHCYGLAVPVRGSVHPAENCSTNGARAGQQCAFSCHPGYELVGSENRTCLINGTWEGEHTDCRAKLCDVLAPPSNGSLSPPSCADPGALRVGKECVYVCGPGLELNGTAARVTCTAGPNGTMVWDNLETPSCIPDEDPWMQCPHRLHVPTVYGRDYAAANLTAPLTNLEQVYVDGNLTLGPNNFTVGETAVLFYGFTAGGDSVECETAVVVTDAEHPEFVSCPESFAVNSSRQFPHVRWQEPEVRDNVGVTAVRRTRFPKGRITWGQYSVRYTARDRAGNHAVCRFNIHVTRPGCPPLSPPDHGILTCDRWSHGQFCDLACNTGYTPQGELMRYVCGTHGTWMPRTPLPTCLPISTTFPQEAADAE
;
A
#
# COMPACT_ATOMS: atom_id res chain seq x y z
N MET A 1 50.91 -39.21 -9.71
CA MET A 1 50.75 -38.45 -8.44
C MET A 1 50.70 -36.98 -8.81
N GLU A 2 49.94 -36.18 -8.04
CA GLU A 2 49.71 -34.73 -8.28
C GLU A 2 48.90 -34.48 -9.58
N LYS A 3 47.73 -33.84 -9.52
CA LYS A 3 47.43 -32.39 -9.40
C LYS A 3 47.94 -31.60 -10.63
N CYS A 4 47.14 -30.75 -11.30
CA CYS A 4 45.78 -30.27 -11.00
C CYS A 4 44.78 -30.46 -12.17
N PRO A 5 43.47 -30.50 -11.88
CA PRO A 5 42.39 -30.57 -12.88
C PRO A 5 41.86 -29.17 -13.24
N VAL A 6 40.80 -29.12 -14.08
CA VAL A 6 39.99 -27.91 -14.42
C VAL A 6 40.80 -26.96 -15.32
N ILE A 7 40.28 -26.48 -16.47
CA ILE A 7 39.03 -25.72 -16.52
C ILE A 7 37.84 -26.39 -17.22
N VAL A 8 36.70 -26.24 -16.55
CA VAL A 8 35.36 -26.68 -16.90
C VAL A 8 34.60 -25.53 -17.57
N ALA A 9 33.78 -25.88 -18.55
CA ALA A 9 32.75 -25.05 -19.18
C ALA A 9 33.24 -23.84 -20.01
N ALA A 10 32.41 -23.40 -20.94
CA ALA A 10 31.44 -22.33 -20.64
C ALA A 10 30.49 -22.09 -21.84
N ILE A 11 29.20 -22.41 -21.73
CA ILE A 11 28.11 -21.71 -22.47
C ILE A 11 27.78 -22.07 -23.97
N LEU A 12 27.84 -23.36 -24.33
CA LEU A 12 27.29 -24.13 -25.51
C LEU A 12 26.56 -23.54 -26.77
N LEU A 13 26.06 -22.30 -26.96
CA LEU A 13 25.40 -21.88 -28.26
C LEU A 13 25.57 -20.36 -28.62
N ALA A 14 24.69 -19.54 -29.23
CA ALA A 14 23.73 -19.59 -30.36
C ALA A 14 23.58 -18.20 -31.03
N ALA A 15 22.86 -18.04 -32.15
CA ALA A 15 21.56 -17.35 -32.03
C ALA A 15 20.37 -17.78 -32.96
N SER A 16 19.38 -18.52 -32.40
CA SER A 16 17.94 -18.48 -32.82
C SER A 16 16.82 -18.42 -31.68
N ALA A 17 15.90 -17.42 -31.54
CA ALA A 17 14.69 -17.16 -30.67
C ALA A 17 13.32 -17.06 -31.40
N THR A 18 12.25 -17.61 -30.84
CA THR A 18 10.83 -17.48 -31.28
C THR A 18 10.43 -17.96 -32.70
N VAL A 19 9.74 -19.11 -32.87
CA VAL A 19 9.40 -20.15 -31.88
C VAL A 19 9.69 -21.55 -32.48
N SER A 20 10.37 -22.49 -31.81
CA SER A 20 10.43 -23.07 -30.44
C SER A 20 9.31 -24.07 -30.03
N GLY A 21 9.33 -25.33 -30.49
CA GLY A 21 8.15 -26.23 -30.45
C GLY A 21 8.19 -27.68 -30.88
N ARG A 22 8.48 -28.58 -29.97
CA ARG A 22 9.07 -28.38 -28.64
C ARG A 22 9.91 -29.67 -28.41
N ALA A 23 10.84 -29.80 -27.47
CA ALA A 23 11.07 -28.92 -26.36
C ALA A 23 12.46 -29.08 -25.65
N PHE A 24 12.67 -28.48 -24.48
CA PHE A 24 12.81 -29.18 -23.17
C PHE A 24 14.32 -29.76 -23.14
N SER A 25 14.79 -30.85 -22.48
CA SER A 25 16.23 -31.28 -22.37
C SER A 25 16.55 -32.82 -22.48
N LEU A 26 17.02 -33.68 -21.53
CA LEU A 26 17.30 -33.68 -20.05
C LEU A 26 18.35 -34.81 -19.70
N SER A 27 18.94 -34.80 -18.48
CA SER A 27 19.87 -35.80 -17.85
C SER A 27 21.30 -35.88 -18.46
N GLU A 28 22.42 -36.15 -17.76
CA GLU A 28 22.84 -36.15 -16.33
C GLU A 28 24.41 -35.82 -16.34
N ALA A 29 25.31 -36.00 -15.36
CA ALA A 29 25.32 -36.74 -14.09
C ALA A 29 26.34 -36.26 -13.03
N VAL A 30 26.05 -36.55 -11.75
CA VAL A 30 26.99 -36.85 -10.62
C VAL A 30 28.06 -35.80 -10.16
N LEU A 31 28.42 -35.89 -8.87
CA LEU A 31 29.54 -35.23 -8.15
C LEU A 31 29.47 -33.70 -7.91
N ARG A 32 28.76 -33.33 -6.84
CA ARG A 32 28.92 -32.01 -6.18
C ARG A 32 30.25 -31.92 -5.40
N LEU A 33 31.07 -30.94 -5.75
CA LEU A 33 31.84 -30.14 -4.79
C LEU A 33 31.41 -28.67 -4.97
N PRO A 34 31.47 -27.83 -3.93
CA PRO A 34 30.50 -26.75 -3.77
C PRO A 34 30.63 -25.64 -4.82
N GLU A 35 29.48 -25.28 -5.38
CA GLU A 35 29.29 -24.07 -6.16
C GLU A 35 29.66 -22.85 -5.30
N ARG A 36 30.76 -22.20 -5.63
CA ARG A 36 31.01 -20.84 -5.19
C ARG A 36 30.53 -19.94 -6.32
N GLU A 37 29.40 -19.27 -6.09
CA GLU A 37 28.83 -18.30 -7.04
C GLU A 37 29.92 -17.31 -7.46
N ASN A 38 30.28 -17.34 -8.74
CA ASN A 38 31.19 -16.42 -9.38
C ASN A 38 30.82 -16.39 -10.85
N ALA A 39 30.61 -15.18 -11.39
CA ALA A 39 30.26 -15.01 -12.80
C ALA A 39 31.34 -15.64 -13.68
N MET A 40 30.91 -16.45 -14.64
CA MET A 40 31.79 -17.13 -15.59
C MET A 40 32.37 -16.09 -16.54
N SER A 41 33.61 -15.67 -16.27
CA SER A 41 34.24 -14.51 -16.91
C SER A 41 34.55 -14.78 -18.38
N ASP A 42 33.65 -14.37 -19.26
CA ASP A 42 33.86 -14.46 -20.70
C ASP A 42 34.95 -13.48 -21.19
N ILE A 43 35.49 -13.76 -22.38
CA ILE A 43 36.58 -13.03 -23.02
C ILE A 43 36.32 -11.52 -23.03
N PHE A 44 35.10 -11.11 -23.39
CA PHE A 44 34.71 -9.69 -23.46
C PHE A 44 34.69 -8.97 -22.11
N ALA A 45 34.48 -9.70 -21.01
CA ALA A 45 34.59 -9.16 -19.65
C ALA A 45 36.05 -9.07 -19.20
N ALA A 46 36.89 -10.07 -19.53
CA ALA A 46 38.33 -10.02 -19.30
C ALA A 46 39.01 -8.89 -20.11
N ASN A 47 38.45 -8.55 -21.27
CA ASN A 47 39.02 -7.56 -22.20
C ASN A 47 38.52 -6.13 -22.00
N GLU A 48 37.51 -5.88 -21.17
CA GLU A 48 36.84 -4.58 -21.07
C GLU A 48 37.81 -3.40 -20.81
N GLY A 49 38.83 -3.61 -19.98
CA GLY A 49 39.88 -2.62 -19.71
C GLY A 49 40.96 -2.51 -20.80
N ALA A 50 41.06 -3.49 -21.70
CA ALA A 50 42.11 -3.63 -22.71
C ALA A 50 41.65 -3.19 -24.12
N MET A 51 40.39 -3.44 -24.48
CA MET A 51 39.83 -3.23 -25.83
C MET A 51 40.15 -1.86 -26.44
N GLU A 52 39.96 -0.78 -25.68
CA GLU A 52 40.19 0.60 -26.13
C GLU A 52 41.69 0.90 -26.27
N ARG A 53 42.52 0.41 -25.33
CA ARG A 53 43.97 0.66 -25.30
C ARG A 53 44.75 -0.14 -26.34
N LEU A 54 44.28 -1.35 -26.66
CA LEU A 54 44.87 -2.22 -27.67
C LEU A 54 44.15 -2.13 -29.04
N ASN A 55 43.07 -1.34 -29.12
CA ASN A 55 42.13 -1.25 -30.25
C ASN A 55 41.72 -2.62 -30.80
N LEU A 56 41.25 -3.50 -29.90
CA LEU A 56 40.77 -4.83 -30.27
C LEU A 56 39.48 -4.68 -31.10
N VAL A 57 39.45 -5.39 -32.21
CA VAL A 57 38.30 -5.53 -33.10
C VAL A 57 37.45 -6.67 -32.56
N GLU A 58 36.13 -6.49 -32.46
CA GLU A 58 35.24 -7.56 -31.98
C GLU A 58 35.56 -8.08 -30.57
N GLY A 59 36.28 -7.30 -29.75
CA GLY A 59 36.59 -7.62 -28.37
C GLY A 59 37.99 -8.20 -28.14
N ASP A 60 38.48 -9.04 -29.04
CA ASP A 60 39.65 -9.93 -28.87
C ASP A 60 40.47 -10.14 -30.17
N ILE A 61 40.04 -9.66 -31.34
CA ILE A 61 40.84 -9.74 -32.56
C ILE A 61 41.80 -8.56 -32.62
N ARG A 62 43.10 -8.83 -32.48
CA ARG A 62 44.15 -7.83 -32.68
C ARG A 62 44.54 -7.75 -34.16
N MET A 63 44.75 -6.53 -34.66
CA MET A 63 45.21 -6.28 -36.03
C MET A 63 46.73 -5.97 -36.06
N PRO A 64 47.48 -6.40 -37.11
CA PRO A 64 48.90 -6.06 -37.24
C PRO A 64 49.13 -4.56 -37.46
N VAL A 65 50.20 -4.02 -36.86
CA VAL A 65 50.51 -2.58 -36.91
C VAL A 65 51.49 -2.27 -38.05
N GLY A 66 50.94 -1.79 -39.17
CA GLY A 66 51.71 -1.24 -40.29
C GLY A 66 52.10 -2.27 -41.36
N GLY A 67 51.77 -1.96 -42.62
CA GLY A 67 52.21 -2.72 -43.79
C GLY A 67 51.15 -3.64 -44.42
N ALA A 68 50.61 -3.21 -45.56
CA ALA A 68 50.08 -4.07 -46.64
C ALA A 68 49.04 -5.19 -46.34
N THR A 69 48.28 -5.14 -45.24
CA THR A 69 47.12 -6.05 -45.02
C THR A 69 45.76 -5.35 -45.02
N HIS A 70 45.58 -4.33 -45.88
CA HIS A 70 44.29 -3.69 -46.20
C HIS A 70 43.21 -4.63 -46.78
N HIS A 71 43.50 -5.94 -46.87
CA HIS A 71 42.59 -6.97 -47.35
C HIS A 71 42.26 -8.04 -46.29
N LEU A 72 42.85 -7.99 -45.09
CA LEU A 72 42.37 -8.76 -43.93
C LEU A 72 41.25 -8.02 -43.18
N HIS A 73 40.29 -7.47 -43.93
CA HIS A 73 39.01 -7.05 -43.36
C HIS A 73 38.29 -8.29 -42.85
N LYS A 74 38.23 -8.46 -41.51
CA LYS A 74 37.47 -9.43 -40.70
C LYS A 74 36.78 -10.56 -41.53
N ARG A 75 37.24 -11.81 -41.39
CA ARG A 75 36.83 -12.92 -42.29
C ARG A 75 36.45 -14.18 -41.50
N ASN A 76 35.26 -14.73 -41.72
CA ASN A 76 34.78 -15.90 -40.97
C ASN A 76 35.71 -17.11 -41.13
N ALA A 77 36.32 -17.25 -42.30
CA ALA A 77 37.50 -18.06 -42.57
C ALA A 77 38.40 -17.30 -43.57
N VAL A 78 39.74 -17.38 -43.47
CA VAL A 78 40.65 -16.69 -44.41
C VAL A 78 40.61 -17.35 -45.81
N PRO A 79 40.31 -16.61 -46.89
CA PRO A 79 40.00 -17.18 -48.21
C PRO A 79 41.23 -17.48 -49.08
N TYR A 80 42.45 -17.33 -48.57
CA TYR A 80 43.70 -17.59 -49.29
C TYR A 80 44.62 -18.45 -48.43
N LYS A 81 45.20 -19.51 -49.02
CA LYS A 81 46.08 -20.47 -48.33
C LYS A 81 47.31 -19.79 -47.69
N ASP A 82 47.73 -18.64 -48.22
CA ASP A 82 48.86 -17.87 -47.68
C ASP A 82 48.69 -17.47 -46.20
N TYR A 83 47.45 -17.30 -45.73
CA TYR A 83 47.15 -16.99 -44.32
C TYR A 83 46.82 -18.22 -43.47
N THR A 84 46.87 -19.43 -44.05
CA THR A 84 46.78 -20.70 -43.30
C THR A 84 48.17 -21.14 -42.84
N TRP A 85 48.23 -22.01 -41.84
CA TRP A 85 49.49 -22.59 -41.37
C TRP A 85 50.02 -23.67 -42.32
N ILE A 86 51.25 -23.48 -42.81
CA ILE A 86 51.92 -24.36 -43.77
C ILE A 86 51.94 -25.81 -43.26
N ASN A 87 51.63 -26.75 -44.17
CA ASN A 87 51.63 -28.19 -43.94
C ASN A 87 50.77 -28.65 -42.74
N LYS A 88 49.73 -27.89 -42.36
CA LYS A 88 48.83 -28.18 -41.22
C LYS A 88 49.56 -28.22 -39.85
N VAL A 89 50.82 -27.76 -39.78
CA VAL A 89 51.67 -27.81 -38.58
C VAL A 89 51.87 -26.40 -38.02
N VAL A 90 51.67 -26.25 -36.71
CA VAL A 90 51.74 -24.96 -36.01
C VAL A 90 52.83 -25.00 -34.94
N PRO A 91 53.98 -24.33 -35.13
CA PRO A 91 54.99 -24.21 -34.08
C PRO A 91 54.46 -23.29 -32.96
N ILE A 92 54.62 -23.68 -31.70
CA ILE A 92 54.17 -22.91 -30.52
C ILE A 92 55.32 -22.62 -29.56
N SER A 93 55.19 -21.54 -28.79
CA SER A 93 56.11 -21.18 -27.72
C SER A 93 55.37 -20.45 -26.61
N PHE A 94 55.95 -20.49 -25.41
CA PHE A 94 55.39 -19.89 -24.20
C PHE A 94 56.38 -18.87 -23.63
N SER A 95 55.86 -17.77 -23.10
CA SER A 95 56.63 -16.81 -22.30
C SER A 95 56.59 -17.19 -20.81
N ASN A 96 57.64 -16.82 -20.07
CA ASN A 96 57.87 -17.21 -18.67
C ASN A 96 56.89 -16.55 -17.66
N ASP A 97 56.06 -15.62 -18.11
CA ASP A 97 55.08 -14.85 -17.34
C ASP A 97 53.65 -15.47 -17.35
N LEU A 98 53.44 -16.50 -18.17
CA LEU A 98 52.21 -17.29 -18.18
C LEU A 98 52.07 -18.13 -16.92
N SER A 99 50.83 -18.25 -16.42
CA SER A 99 50.54 -19.11 -15.27
C SER A 99 50.59 -20.60 -15.63
N PRO A 100 50.75 -21.50 -14.63
CA PRO A 100 50.57 -22.93 -14.84
C PRO A 100 49.17 -23.30 -15.36
N ALA A 101 48.13 -22.52 -15.00
CA ALA A 101 46.76 -22.73 -15.49
C ALA A 101 46.65 -22.45 -17.00
N ALA A 102 47.23 -21.36 -17.49
CA ALA A 102 47.27 -21.06 -18.92
C ALA A 102 47.99 -22.16 -19.73
N HIS A 103 49.11 -22.70 -19.22
CA HIS A 103 49.81 -23.82 -19.85
C HIS A 103 48.93 -25.10 -19.92
N ILE A 104 48.22 -25.44 -18.84
CA ILE A 104 47.30 -26.59 -18.80
C ILE A 104 46.14 -26.39 -19.78
N ALA A 105 45.55 -25.20 -19.82
CA ALA A 105 44.46 -24.85 -20.73
C ALA A 105 44.87 -24.94 -22.21
N VAL A 106 46.05 -24.41 -22.57
CA VAL A 106 46.59 -24.51 -23.93
C VAL A 106 46.88 -25.96 -24.31
N GLN A 107 47.43 -26.78 -23.41
CA GLN A 107 47.63 -28.21 -23.71
C GLN A 107 46.29 -28.94 -23.94
N GLN A 108 45.29 -28.71 -23.08
CA GLN A 108 43.95 -29.31 -23.25
C GLN A 108 43.22 -28.83 -24.53
N ALA A 109 43.52 -27.62 -24.99
CA ALA A 109 43.06 -27.11 -26.29
C ALA A 109 43.75 -27.86 -27.45
N ILE A 110 45.09 -27.95 -27.40
CA ILE A 110 45.92 -28.66 -28.38
C ILE A 110 45.49 -30.12 -28.53
N ASP A 111 45.27 -30.82 -27.42
CA ASP A 111 44.83 -32.23 -27.39
C ASP A 111 43.49 -32.40 -28.12
N GLU A 112 42.58 -31.44 -27.99
CA GLU A 112 41.29 -31.48 -28.69
C GLU A 112 41.42 -31.21 -30.20
N TYR A 113 42.26 -30.26 -30.61
CA TYR A 113 42.58 -30.06 -32.03
C TYR A 113 43.24 -31.29 -32.66
N HIS A 114 44.20 -31.90 -31.97
CA HIS A 114 44.88 -33.11 -32.42
C HIS A 114 43.89 -34.26 -32.63
N ARG A 115 42.87 -34.37 -31.76
CA ARG A 115 41.83 -35.40 -31.79
C ARG A 115 40.73 -35.17 -32.85
N LYS A 116 40.39 -33.91 -33.16
CA LYS A 116 39.26 -33.55 -34.04
C LYS A 116 39.65 -33.14 -35.46
N THR A 117 40.89 -32.70 -35.67
CA THR A 117 41.34 -32.07 -36.92
C THR A 117 42.68 -32.62 -37.37
N CYS A 118 43.13 -32.27 -38.59
CA CYS A 118 44.49 -32.55 -39.04
C CYS A 118 45.55 -31.56 -38.51
N ILE A 119 45.17 -30.53 -37.75
CA ILE A 119 46.10 -29.53 -37.20
C ILE A 119 47.05 -30.17 -36.18
N ARG A 120 48.35 -29.95 -36.33
CA ARG A 120 49.38 -30.47 -35.42
C ARG A 120 50.23 -29.34 -34.84
N PHE A 121 49.86 -28.90 -33.64
CA PHE A 121 50.71 -28.06 -32.80
C PHE A 121 51.97 -28.83 -32.37
N LYS A 122 53.13 -28.16 -32.41
CA LYS A 122 54.42 -28.69 -31.93
C LYS A 122 55.21 -27.60 -31.22
N GLN A 123 56.06 -27.96 -30.25
CA GLN A 123 56.96 -26.98 -29.64
C GLN A 123 57.92 -26.43 -30.71
N ARG A 124 58.07 -25.10 -30.75
CA ARG A 124 58.95 -24.37 -31.67
C ARG A 124 60.41 -24.72 -31.39
N THR A 125 61.17 -24.82 -32.47
CA THR A 125 62.64 -24.86 -32.48
C THR A 125 63.18 -23.57 -33.11
N ASN A 126 63.43 -23.58 -34.42
CA ASN A 126 64.04 -22.48 -35.18
C ASN A 126 63.06 -21.81 -36.16
N GLU A 127 61.77 -22.16 -36.14
CA GLU A 127 60.77 -21.63 -37.06
C GLU A 127 60.59 -20.11 -36.89
N ARG A 128 60.50 -19.38 -38.01
CA ARG A 128 60.32 -17.92 -38.01
C ARG A 128 58.89 -17.49 -37.73
N GLU A 129 57.93 -18.30 -38.16
CA GLU A 129 56.50 -18.11 -37.96
C GLU A 129 56.01 -19.17 -36.97
N TYR A 130 55.36 -18.72 -35.91
CA TYR A 130 54.99 -19.53 -34.76
C TYR A 130 53.96 -18.79 -33.91
N ILE A 131 53.17 -19.51 -33.13
CA ILE A 131 52.33 -18.93 -32.08
C ILE A 131 53.20 -18.67 -30.85
N HIS A 132 53.06 -17.48 -30.27
CA HIS A 132 53.70 -17.11 -29.01
C HIS A 132 52.64 -16.75 -27.98
N PHE A 133 52.40 -17.67 -27.04
CA PHE A 133 51.57 -17.42 -25.88
C PHE A 133 52.35 -16.61 -24.85
N PHE A 134 51.73 -15.57 -24.30
CA PHE A 134 52.31 -14.71 -23.27
C PHE A 134 51.20 -13.99 -22.48
N LYS A 135 51.56 -13.17 -21.49
CA LYS A 135 50.59 -12.45 -20.64
C LYS A 135 50.58 -10.94 -20.93
N ASP A 136 49.64 -10.48 -21.75
CA ASP A 136 49.30 -9.05 -21.90
C ASP A 136 48.12 -8.67 -20.99
N GLU A 137 47.51 -7.51 -21.24
CA GLU A 137 46.14 -7.24 -20.84
C GLU A 137 45.13 -7.98 -21.76
N GLY A 138 44.18 -8.70 -21.18
CA GLY A 138 43.11 -9.42 -21.89
C GLY A 138 43.51 -10.76 -22.52
N CYS A 139 42.52 -11.43 -23.10
CA CYS A 139 42.64 -12.59 -23.99
C CYS A 139 42.49 -12.05 -25.41
N TRP A 140 43.45 -12.31 -26.30
CA TRP A 140 43.29 -11.92 -27.71
C TRP A 140 44.28 -12.63 -28.62
N SER A 141 43.97 -12.66 -29.91
CA SER A 141 44.71 -13.35 -30.96
C SER A 141 44.71 -12.57 -32.27
N TYR A 142 45.43 -13.06 -33.27
CA TYR A 142 45.40 -12.57 -34.65
C TYR A 142 44.65 -13.57 -35.53
N ILE A 143 43.86 -13.11 -36.50
CA ILE A 143 43.21 -14.02 -37.46
C ILE A 143 44.24 -14.57 -38.46
N GLY A 144 44.49 -15.88 -38.40
CA GLY A 144 45.35 -16.61 -39.33
C GLY A 144 46.85 -16.30 -39.17
N ARG A 145 47.69 -16.96 -39.97
CA ARG A 145 49.14 -16.74 -39.99
C ARG A 145 49.44 -15.32 -40.49
N VAL A 146 50.03 -14.48 -39.63
CA VAL A 146 50.30 -13.05 -39.92
C VAL A 146 51.53 -12.87 -40.80
N GLY A 147 52.53 -13.74 -40.65
CA GLY A 147 53.79 -13.69 -41.40
C GLY A 147 54.80 -12.67 -40.87
N ASN A 148 56.09 -12.94 -41.11
CA ASN A 148 57.26 -12.13 -40.72
C ASN A 148 57.45 -11.82 -39.21
N GLN A 149 56.49 -12.14 -38.35
CA GLN A 149 56.52 -11.95 -36.89
C GLN A 149 55.79 -13.11 -36.18
N PRO A 150 56.00 -13.33 -34.87
CA PRO A 150 55.17 -14.26 -34.09
C PRO A 150 53.69 -13.88 -34.14
N ASN A 151 52.83 -14.88 -34.34
CA ASN A 151 51.41 -14.80 -34.02
C ASN A 151 51.28 -14.78 -32.49
N ARG A 152 51.16 -13.59 -31.90
CA ARG A 152 51.04 -13.48 -30.44
C ARG A 152 49.60 -13.81 -30.01
N ILE A 153 49.45 -14.64 -28.98
CA ILE A 153 48.19 -14.84 -28.24
C ILE A 153 48.42 -14.38 -26.81
N SER A 154 47.56 -13.49 -26.32
CA SER A 154 47.54 -13.13 -24.90
C SER A 154 46.61 -14.08 -24.13
N LEU A 155 47.06 -14.57 -22.98
CA LEU A 155 46.22 -15.23 -21.98
C LEU A 155 46.46 -14.57 -20.62
N ALA A 156 45.74 -13.47 -20.37
CA ALA A 156 45.75 -12.76 -19.10
C ALA A 156 45.10 -13.56 -17.96
N SER A 157 45.14 -13.00 -16.74
CA SER A 157 44.44 -13.61 -15.59
C SER A 157 42.94 -13.66 -15.85
N GLY A 158 42.33 -14.84 -15.70
CA GLY A 158 40.92 -15.08 -16.06
C GLY A 158 40.71 -15.64 -17.48
N CYS A 159 41.69 -15.49 -18.39
CA CYS A 159 41.67 -16.12 -19.72
C CYS A 159 42.10 -17.60 -19.70
N GLU A 160 42.38 -18.13 -18.52
CA GLU A 160 43.21 -19.32 -18.29
C GLU A 160 42.42 -20.63 -18.49
N THR A 161 41.40 -20.62 -19.36
CA THR A 161 40.41 -21.68 -19.56
C THR A 161 40.69 -22.47 -20.84
N LYS A 162 40.39 -23.77 -20.82
CA LYS A 162 40.48 -24.65 -22.00
C LYS A 162 39.72 -24.07 -23.21
N GLY A 163 38.53 -23.52 -22.98
CA GLY A 163 37.68 -23.00 -24.05
C GLY A 163 38.17 -21.69 -24.64
N ILE A 164 38.67 -20.76 -23.81
CA ILE A 164 39.31 -19.54 -24.29
C ILE A 164 40.58 -19.91 -25.07
N ALA A 165 41.39 -20.83 -24.56
CA ALA A 165 42.55 -21.33 -25.30
C ALA A 165 42.20 -22.00 -26.64
N ILE A 166 41.04 -22.67 -26.77
CA ILE A 166 40.52 -23.16 -28.06
C ILE A 166 40.10 -21.99 -28.97
N HIS A 167 39.32 -21.04 -28.44
CA HIS A 167 38.84 -19.87 -29.19
C HIS A 167 39.98 -19.04 -29.78
N GLU A 168 40.98 -18.68 -28.97
CA GLU A 168 42.16 -17.90 -29.41
C GLU A 168 43.03 -18.65 -30.43
N LEU A 169 43.09 -19.99 -30.32
CA LEU A 169 43.72 -20.86 -31.31
C LEU A 169 42.91 -20.92 -32.61
N MET A 170 41.58 -20.90 -32.56
CA MET A 170 40.72 -20.88 -33.75
C MET A 170 40.85 -19.55 -34.50
N HIS A 171 40.98 -18.42 -33.80
CA HIS A 171 41.44 -17.17 -34.40
C HIS A 171 42.79 -17.34 -35.10
N ALA A 172 43.82 -17.83 -34.38
CA ALA A 172 45.15 -18.01 -34.96
C ALA A 172 45.19 -19.00 -36.15
N LEU A 173 44.24 -19.94 -36.22
CA LEU A 173 44.06 -20.85 -37.36
C LEU A 173 43.34 -20.20 -38.55
N GLY A 174 42.64 -19.08 -38.37
CA GLY A 174 42.10 -18.29 -39.48
C GLY A 174 40.61 -17.98 -39.44
N PHE A 175 39.94 -18.10 -38.30
CA PHE A 175 38.51 -17.86 -38.16
C PHE A 175 38.20 -16.51 -37.47
N ALA A 176 37.07 -15.90 -37.82
CA ALA A 176 36.45 -14.81 -37.06
C ALA A 176 35.20 -15.33 -36.32
N HIS A 177 34.43 -14.41 -35.74
CA HIS A 177 33.23 -14.78 -35.01
C HIS A 177 32.03 -15.13 -35.90
N GLU A 178 31.25 -16.10 -35.43
CA GLU A 178 30.05 -16.55 -36.13
C GLU A 178 28.93 -15.48 -36.11
N GLN A 179 28.80 -14.67 -35.05
CA GLN A 179 27.89 -13.50 -35.05
C GLN A 179 28.38 -12.31 -35.88
N SER A 180 29.47 -12.44 -36.62
CA SER A 180 29.90 -11.45 -37.60
C SER A 180 29.49 -11.85 -39.03
N ARG A 181 29.17 -13.12 -39.31
CA ARG A 181 28.78 -13.66 -40.63
C ARG A 181 27.86 -12.77 -41.46
N TYR A 182 28.08 -12.73 -42.78
CA TYR A 182 27.28 -11.91 -43.71
C TYR A 182 25.79 -12.29 -43.72
N ASP A 183 25.49 -13.58 -43.55
CA ASP A 183 24.16 -14.19 -43.54
C ASP A 183 23.55 -14.26 -42.13
N ARG A 184 24.26 -13.78 -41.08
CA ARG A 184 23.82 -13.92 -39.69
C ARG A 184 22.41 -13.40 -39.44
N ASP A 185 21.96 -12.34 -40.13
CA ASP A 185 20.67 -11.70 -39.86
C ASP A 185 19.49 -12.49 -40.45
N ASN A 186 19.73 -13.67 -41.03
CA ASN A 186 18.69 -14.69 -41.22
C ASN A 186 18.42 -15.47 -39.92
N PHE A 187 19.37 -15.43 -38.98
CA PHE A 187 19.43 -16.23 -37.76
C PHE A 187 19.35 -15.34 -36.51
N VAL A 188 20.22 -14.33 -36.36
CA VAL A 188 20.34 -13.46 -35.17
C VAL A 188 19.59 -12.13 -35.34
N THR A 189 19.12 -11.56 -34.24
CA THR A 189 18.83 -10.14 -34.05
C THR A 189 19.93 -9.54 -33.18
N ILE A 190 20.44 -8.36 -33.55
CA ILE A 190 21.32 -7.59 -32.68
C ILE A 190 20.51 -6.41 -32.10
N ASN A 191 20.29 -6.45 -30.80
CA ASN A 191 19.61 -5.43 -30.00
C ASN A 191 20.58 -4.27 -29.71
N LEU A 192 20.86 -3.45 -30.71
CA LEU A 192 21.83 -2.35 -30.64
C LEU A 192 21.45 -1.29 -29.59
N GLU A 193 20.17 -1.18 -29.23
CA GLU A 193 19.69 -0.34 -28.12
C GLU A 193 20.07 -0.88 -26.73
N ASN A 194 20.38 -2.17 -26.60
CA ASN A 194 20.87 -2.79 -25.36
C ASN A 194 22.39 -2.77 -25.20
N VAL A 195 23.14 -2.51 -26.28
CA VAL A 195 24.60 -2.34 -26.25
C VAL A 195 24.97 -1.10 -25.42
N ARG A 196 26.07 -1.17 -24.68
CA ARG A 196 26.57 -0.05 -23.86
C ARG A 196 27.28 1.00 -24.72
N PRO A 197 27.17 2.30 -24.41
CA PRO A 197 27.92 3.35 -25.12
C PRO A 197 29.42 3.24 -24.84
N GLY A 198 30.24 3.80 -25.74
CA GLY A 198 31.67 4.00 -25.49
C GLY A 198 31.94 5.01 -24.38
N ARG A 199 33.23 5.16 -24.02
CA ARG A 199 33.66 6.28 -23.16
C ARG A 199 33.30 7.61 -23.82
N ASN A 200 33.11 8.65 -23.00
CA ASN A 200 32.69 9.98 -23.43
C ASN A 200 31.35 10.05 -24.19
N GLY A 201 30.54 8.97 -24.18
CA GLY A 201 29.24 8.92 -24.86
C GLY A 201 29.32 8.65 -26.36
N GLU A 202 30.50 8.27 -26.88
CA GLU A 202 30.65 7.86 -28.28
C GLU A 202 29.80 6.61 -28.55
N LYS A 203 28.77 6.76 -29.39
CA LYS A 203 27.78 5.69 -29.61
C LYS A 203 28.33 4.50 -30.38
N ASP A 204 29.42 4.65 -31.14
CA ASP A 204 29.79 3.66 -32.14
C ASP A 204 30.86 2.65 -31.64
N PHE A 205 31.57 2.95 -30.54
CA PHE A 205 32.76 2.21 -30.11
C PHE A 205 32.53 0.71 -29.82
N TYR A 206 31.43 0.36 -29.14
CA TYR A 206 31.06 -1.05 -28.89
C TYR A 206 30.19 -1.63 -30.01
N TYR A 207 29.56 -0.78 -30.82
CA TYR A 207 28.60 -1.20 -31.85
C TYR A 207 29.34 -1.84 -33.04
N ARG A 208 30.56 -1.37 -33.35
CA ARG A 208 31.48 -1.95 -34.35
C ARG A 208 31.90 -3.42 -34.07
N ASN A 209 31.68 -3.92 -32.85
CA ASN A 209 31.86 -5.33 -32.51
C ASN A 209 30.72 -6.21 -33.03
N PHE A 210 29.64 -5.59 -33.53
CA PHE A 210 28.55 -6.24 -34.24
C PHE A 210 28.50 -5.87 -35.73
N ASP A 211 29.59 -5.34 -36.31
CA ASP A 211 29.66 -5.13 -37.76
C ASP A 211 29.59 -6.47 -38.50
N LYS A 212 28.79 -6.53 -39.57
CA LYS A 212 28.78 -7.73 -40.43
C LYS A 212 29.98 -7.77 -41.35
N LEU A 213 30.50 -8.97 -41.52
CA LEU A 213 31.41 -9.32 -42.59
C LEU A 213 30.66 -9.23 -43.94
N THR A 214 31.32 -8.77 -44.99
CA THR A 214 30.71 -8.76 -46.33
C THR A 214 30.71 -10.17 -46.94
N ARG A 215 29.80 -10.44 -47.88
CA ARG A 215 29.75 -11.72 -48.63
C ARG A 215 31.06 -12.03 -49.40
N ILE A 216 31.89 -11.01 -49.67
CA ILE A 216 33.21 -11.14 -50.31
C ILE A 216 34.30 -11.51 -49.28
N ASN A 217 34.16 -11.07 -48.02
CA ASN A 217 35.12 -11.33 -46.95
C ASN A 217 34.77 -12.54 -46.08
N SER A 218 33.54 -13.08 -46.15
CA SER A 218 33.08 -14.18 -45.29
C SER A 218 32.81 -15.45 -46.09
N GLN A 219 33.79 -16.34 -46.17
CA GLN A 219 33.55 -17.73 -46.56
C GLN A 219 32.87 -18.49 -45.41
N THR A 220 31.71 -19.09 -45.69
CA THR A 220 31.00 -20.00 -44.77
C THR A 220 31.48 -21.45 -44.89
N LEU A 221 32.39 -21.73 -45.83
CA LEU A 221 32.92 -23.07 -46.14
C LEU A 221 31.80 -24.11 -46.35
N ASP A 222 30.69 -23.67 -46.96
CA ASP A 222 29.47 -24.46 -47.19
C ASP A 222 28.86 -25.06 -45.90
N THR A 223 28.90 -24.30 -44.81
CA THR A 223 28.29 -24.69 -43.52
C THR A 223 27.09 -23.79 -43.15
N THR A 224 26.09 -24.41 -42.52
CA THR A 224 24.99 -23.70 -41.84
C THR A 224 25.51 -22.74 -40.79
N TYR A 225 24.65 -21.85 -40.30
CA TYR A 225 24.99 -21.00 -39.17
C TYR A 225 25.15 -21.85 -37.91
N ASP A 226 26.35 -21.83 -37.33
CA ASP A 226 26.65 -22.67 -36.18
C ASP A 226 26.40 -21.93 -34.87
N TYR A 227 25.26 -22.24 -34.28
CA TYR A 227 24.93 -21.80 -32.95
C TYR A 227 25.98 -22.25 -31.92
N HIS A 228 26.42 -23.50 -31.94
CA HIS A 228 27.37 -24.08 -30.98
C HIS A 228 28.83 -23.68 -31.27
N SER A 229 29.10 -22.67 -32.10
CA SER A 229 30.48 -22.30 -32.40
C SER A 229 31.22 -21.78 -31.17
N ILE A 230 32.43 -22.28 -30.94
CA ILE A 230 33.39 -21.70 -29.97
C ILE A 230 33.68 -20.22 -30.29
N MET A 231 33.44 -19.81 -31.54
CA MET A 231 33.57 -18.44 -32.05
C MET A 231 32.26 -17.63 -31.97
N HIS A 232 31.31 -18.02 -31.12
CA HIS A 232 30.12 -17.22 -30.85
C HIS A 232 30.29 -16.33 -29.60
N TYR A 233 29.69 -15.14 -29.62
CA TYR A 233 29.44 -14.28 -28.45
C TYR A 233 28.30 -14.82 -27.55
N PRO A 234 28.27 -14.46 -26.26
CA PRO A 234 27.13 -14.65 -25.37
C PRO A 234 26.00 -13.62 -25.60
N THR A 235 24.85 -13.86 -24.96
CA THR A 235 23.59 -13.09 -25.09
C THR A 235 23.74 -11.61 -24.78
N ASP A 236 24.64 -11.29 -23.88
CA ASP A 236 24.83 -10.02 -23.20
C ASP A 236 26.21 -9.40 -23.51
N ALA A 237 26.90 -9.90 -24.55
CA ALA A 237 28.16 -9.35 -25.04
C ALA A 237 28.05 -7.84 -25.25
N PHE A 238 28.94 -7.07 -24.61
CA PHE A 238 28.94 -5.59 -24.60
C PHE A 238 27.61 -4.93 -24.17
N GLY A 239 26.73 -5.66 -23.47
CA GLY A 239 25.45 -5.18 -23.02
C GLY A 239 25.51 -4.19 -21.86
N LYS A 240 24.39 -3.50 -21.67
CA LYS A 240 24.03 -2.90 -20.37
C LYS A 240 23.71 -4.04 -19.40
N SER A 241 24.00 -3.86 -18.11
CA SER A 241 23.81 -4.90 -17.10
C SER A 241 22.39 -5.49 -17.15
N GLY A 242 22.28 -6.81 -17.28
CA GLY A 242 21.01 -7.52 -17.38
C GLY A 242 20.23 -7.31 -18.70
N LYS A 243 20.88 -6.90 -19.79
CA LYS A 243 20.24 -6.69 -21.10
C LYS A 243 20.89 -7.52 -22.22
N THR A 244 20.06 -8.28 -22.93
CA THR A 244 20.44 -9.09 -24.09
C THR A 244 20.73 -8.21 -25.33
N THR A 245 21.95 -8.32 -25.85
CA THR A 245 22.43 -7.67 -27.09
C THR A 245 22.35 -8.57 -28.31
N ILE A 246 22.50 -9.89 -28.14
CA ILE A 246 22.23 -10.87 -29.19
C ILE A 246 20.94 -11.57 -28.84
N GLU A 247 19.85 -11.14 -29.49
CA GLU A 247 18.64 -11.92 -29.47
C GLU A 247 18.63 -12.94 -30.60
N PRO A 248 18.34 -14.19 -30.30
CA PRO A 248 18.33 -15.22 -31.32
C PRO A 248 17.01 -15.06 -32.20
N ARG A 249 16.86 -15.60 -33.46
CA ARG A 249 15.63 -15.80 -34.35
C ARG A 249 14.76 -17.12 -34.57
N LEU A 250 14.88 -18.29 -33.90
CA LEU A 250 13.90 -19.42 -33.84
C LEU A 250 13.48 -20.04 -32.44
N GLY A 251 14.16 -19.94 -31.29
CA GLY A 251 13.66 -20.27 -29.91
C GLY A 251 14.45 -19.78 -28.64
N LYS A 252 13.78 -19.24 -27.59
CA LYS A 252 14.45 -18.66 -26.38
C LYS A 252 15.37 -19.63 -25.60
N GLN A 253 15.17 -20.93 -25.77
CA GLN A 253 16.10 -21.99 -25.35
C GLN A 253 17.50 -21.85 -25.96
N LEU A 254 17.66 -21.22 -27.12
CA LEU A 254 18.97 -20.94 -27.68
C LEU A 254 19.49 -19.62 -27.07
N PHE A 255 19.24 -19.43 -25.77
CA PHE A 255 19.94 -18.55 -24.81
C PHE A 255 20.66 -19.36 -23.74
N LYS A 256 20.06 -20.47 -23.23
CA LYS A 256 20.53 -21.16 -21.99
C LYS A 256 21.98 -21.58 -22.07
N TRP A 257 22.41 -21.77 -23.30
CA TRP A 257 23.80 -21.70 -23.63
C TRP A 257 23.93 -20.60 -24.70
N LEU A 258 24.75 -19.56 -24.50
CA LEU A 258 25.23 -18.64 -25.54
C LEU A 258 26.68 -18.22 -25.25
N GLY A 259 27.56 -18.25 -26.26
CA GLY A 259 28.94 -17.80 -26.19
C GLY A 259 29.94 -18.87 -25.74
N GLN A 260 30.09 -19.96 -26.52
CA GLN A 260 30.63 -21.18 -25.93
C GLN A 260 32.16 -21.33 -25.85
N ARG A 261 32.61 -22.02 -24.80
CA ARG A 261 33.99 -22.29 -24.36
C ARG A 261 34.12 -23.74 -23.79
N ASN A 262 33.24 -24.66 -24.17
CA ASN A 262 33.31 -26.07 -23.74
C ASN A 262 34.39 -26.86 -24.51
N GLY A 263 34.45 -26.64 -25.82
CA GLY A 263 35.28 -27.37 -26.79
C GLY A 263 34.78 -27.11 -28.20
N LEU A 264 35.50 -27.51 -29.25
CA LEU A 264 35.09 -27.24 -30.63
C LEU A 264 33.68 -27.81 -30.92
N SER A 265 32.81 -27.08 -31.60
CA SER A 265 31.58 -27.65 -32.15
C SER A 265 31.91 -28.68 -33.26
N GLU A 266 30.91 -29.46 -33.69
CA GLU A 266 31.09 -30.35 -34.86
C GLU A 266 31.16 -29.55 -36.17
N ILE A 267 30.51 -28.39 -36.26
CA ILE A 267 30.62 -27.47 -37.40
C ILE A 267 31.91 -26.64 -37.33
N ASP A 268 32.41 -26.25 -36.15
CA ASP A 268 33.76 -25.67 -36.00
C ASP A 268 34.82 -26.65 -36.54
N THR A 269 34.70 -27.92 -36.14
CA THR A 269 35.56 -29.01 -36.60
C THR A 269 35.49 -29.17 -38.12
N LEU A 270 34.29 -29.17 -38.70
CA LEU A 270 34.06 -29.24 -40.14
C LEU A 270 34.63 -28.02 -40.88
N LYS A 271 34.47 -26.80 -40.34
CA LYS A 271 35.04 -25.56 -40.87
C LYS A 271 36.57 -25.61 -40.90
N ILE A 272 37.21 -26.01 -39.80
CA ILE A 272 38.68 -26.17 -39.74
C ILE A 272 39.14 -27.21 -40.76
N ASN A 273 38.49 -28.38 -40.80
CA ASN A 273 38.87 -29.46 -41.70
C ASN A 273 38.67 -29.11 -43.18
N ARG A 274 37.62 -28.34 -43.53
CA ARG A 274 37.42 -27.81 -44.89
C ARG A 274 38.43 -26.71 -45.24
N LEU A 275 38.74 -25.79 -44.33
CA LEU A 275 39.70 -24.70 -44.59
C LEU A 275 41.13 -25.21 -44.83
N TYR A 276 41.55 -26.19 -44.04
CA TYR A 276 42.91 -26.74 -44.08
C TYR A 276 43.08 -27.88 -45.09
N GLU A 277 42.03 -28.20 -45.86
CA GLU A 277 41.98 -29.37 -46.74
C GLU A 277 42.48 -30.62 -45.98
N CYS A 278 41.94 -30.82 -44.78
CA CYS A 278 42.24 -32.00 -44.00
C CYS A 278 41.74 -33.23 -44.76
N ASP A 279 42.70 -34.00 -45.25
CA ASP A 279 42.48 -35.34 -45.77
C ASP A 279 41.71 -36.13 -44.71
N MET A 280 40.82 -37.01 -45.16
CA MET A 280 39.99 -37.83 -44.28
C MET A 280 40.86 -38.60 -43.26
N VAL A 281 40.27 -39.02 -42.13
CA VAL A 281 40.99 -39.67 -41.02
C VAL A 281 41.65 -40.96 -41.50
N VAL A 282 42.95 -40.88 -41.81
CA VAL A 282 43.75 -41.99 -42.31
C VAL A 282 43.99 -42.98 -41.18
N CYS A 283 43.63 -44.23 -41.41
CA CYS A 283 43.64 -45.27 -40.37
C CYS A 283 44.97 -46.01 -40.23
N THR A 284 45.98 -45.70 -41.06
CA THR A 284 47.26 -46.41 -41.16
C THR A 284 48.38 -45.45 -41.60
N ASP A 285 49.61 -45.73 -41.18
CA ASP A 285 50.80 -44.92 -41.51
C ASP A 285 51.41 -45.28 -42.89
N GLU A 286 50.59 -45.79 -43.82
CA GLU A 286 50.98 -46.30 -45.16
C GLU A 286 50.43 -45.40 -46.29
N PRO A 287 51.12 -45.23 -47.44
CA PRO A 287 50.90 -44.06 -48.31
C PRO A 287 49.69 -44.07 -49.26
N ASP A 288 48.97 -45.19 -49.42
CA ASP A 288 47.92 -45.37 -50.44
C ASP A 288 46.66 -46.09 -49.88
N VAL A 289 46.05 -45.57 -48.80
CA VAL A 289 44.90 -46.21 -48.14
C VAL A 289 43.75 -45.23 -47.85
N PHE A 290 42.53 -45.68 -48.13
CA PHE A 290 41.27 -44.97 -47.86
C PHE A 290 41.11 -44.53 -46.39
N ALA A 291 40.28 -43.52 -46.17
CA ALA A 291 40.22 -42.79 -44.92
C ALA A 291 38.79 -42.27 -44.63
N CYS A 292 38.47 -42.00 -43.36
CA CYS A 292 37.10 -41.74 -42.91
C CYS A 292 36.78 -40.25 -42.72
N GLN A 293 35.64 -39.74 -43.18
CA GLN A 293 35.28 -38.32 -43.03
C GLN A 293 35.21 -37.85 -41.56
N GLN A 294 34.86 -38.74 -40.63
CA GLN A 294 34.50 -38.39 -39.25
C GLN A 294 35.24 -39.22 -38.19
N LYS A 295 34.90 -40.51 -38.01
CA LYS A 295 35.59 -41.41 -37.07
C LYS A 295 36.20 -42.60 -37.81
N CYS A 296 37.38 -43.01 -37.38
CA CYS A 296 38.00 -44.29 -37.74
C CYS A 296 38.12 -45.19 -36.50
N VAL A 297 37.78 -46.47 -36.64
CA VAL A 297 38.03 -47.51 -35.63
C VAL A 297 39.01 -48.52 -36.21
N LYS A 298 40.23 -48.59 -35.62
CA LYS A 298 41.23 -49.62 -35.96
C LYS A 298 40.74 -50.99 -35.49
N LEU A 299 40.79 -51.98 -36.38
CA LEU A 299 40.49 -53.39 -36.10
C LEU A 299 41.79 -54.22 -36.13
N LYS A 300 41.74 -55.49 -35.72
CA LYS A 300 42.89 -56.40 -35.81
C LYS A 300 43.32 -56.72 -37.26
N SER A 301 42.48 -56.39 -38.23
CA SER A 301 42.71 -56.55 -39.67
C SER A 301 41.98 -55.42 -40.40
N GLY A 302 42.68 -54.33 -40.68
CA GLY A 302 42.11 -53.13 -41.31
C GLY A 302 41.39 -52.19 -40.32
N PHE A 303 40.39 -51.47 -40.82
CA PHE A 303 39.65 -50.45 -40.07
C PHE A 303 38.19 -50.42 -40.50
N THR A 304 37.37 -49.65 -39.79
CA THR A 304 36.01 -49.30 -40.22
C THR A 304 35.75 -47.82 -39.92
N CYS A 305 35.00 -47.17 -40.80
CA CYS A 305 34.57 -45.79 -40.62
C CYS A 305 33.26 -45.72 -39.85
N GLY A 306 33.07 -44.64 -39.11
CA GLY A 306 31.82 -44.35 -38.41
C GLY A 306 31.61 -42.85 -38.29
N CYS A 307 30.37 -42.46 -38.03
CA CYS A 307 29.98 -41.07 -37.97
C CYS A 307 29.73 -40.59 -36.54
N HIS A 308 29.68 -39.27 -36.36
CA HIS A 308 29.18 -38.60 -35.17
C HIS A 308 27.67 -38.81 -34.99
N ARG A 309 27.11 -38.34 -33.88
CA ARG A 309 25.67 -38.46 -33.64
C ARG A 309 24.94 -37.51 -34.60
N GLY A 310 23.78 -37.90 -35.12
CA GLY A 310 23.09 -37.15 -36.17
C GLY A 310 23.68 -37.32 -37.58
N PHE A 311 24.60 -38.27 -37.78
CA PHE A 311 25.18 -38.57 -39.10
C PHE A 311 25.11 -40.06 -39.45
N SER A 312 24.81 -40.37 -40.71
CA SER A 312 24.79 -41.70 -41.30
C SER A 312 26.01 -41.93 -42.18
N LEU A 313 26.58 -43.14 -42.15
CA LEU A 313 27.67 -43.51 -43.06
C LEU A 313 27.08 -43.72 -44.46
N ASP A 314 27.63 -43.03 -45.45
CA ASP A 314 27.16 -43.10 -46.83
C ASP A 314 27.48 -44.44 -47.49
N SER A 315 26.86 -44.71 -48.64
CA SER A 315 26.98 -45.98 -49.37
C SER A 315 28.38 -46.31 -49.89
N ASP A 316 29.34 -45.36 -49.81
CA ASP A 316 30.75 -45.62 -50.11
C ASP A 316 31.53 -46.20 -48.91
N GLY A 317 30.99 -46.11 -47.69
CA GLY A 317 31.61 -46.58 -46.47
C GLY A 317 32.66 -45.64 -45.85
N TYR A 318 32.80 -44.40 -46.34
CA TYR A 318 33.82 -43.44 -45.91
C TYR A 318 33.26 -42.07 -45.54
N HIS A 319 32.26 -41.59 -46.28
CA HIS A 319 31.61 -40.30 -46.02
C HIS A 319 30.45 -40.41 -45.02
N CYS A 320 30.08 -39.28 -44.44
CA CYS A 320 29.05 -39.14 -43.42
C CYS A 320 28.07 -38.03 -43.81
N SER A 321 26.86 -38.44 -44.19
CA SER A 321 25.71 -37.58 -44.48
C SER A 321 24.96 -37.21 -43.20
N ASP A 322 24.31 -36.06 -43.23
CA ASP A 322 23.43 -35.58 -42.15
C ASP A 322 22.14 -36.42 -42.09
N VAL A 323 21.76 -36.90 -40.90
CA VAL A 323 20.50 -37.63 -40.70
C VAL A 323 19.40 -36.62 -40.46
N ASN A 324 18.45 -36.53 -41.38
CA ASN A 324 17.27 -35.68 -41.20
C ASN A 324 16.30 -36.27 -40.19
N GLU A 325 16.54 -36.11 -38.88
CA GLU A 325 15.70 -36.72 -37.84
C GLU A 325 14.32 -36.05 -37.74
N CYS A 326 14.10 -34.92 -38.41
CA CYS A 326 12.75 -34.37 -38.59
C CYS A 326 11.90 -35.17 -39.57
N ALA A 327 12.49 -35.96 -40.46
CA ALA A 327 11.76 -36.83 -41.39
C ALA A 327 11.17 -38.07 -40.69
N ASP A 328 11.70 -38.47 -39.54
CA ASP A 328 11.17 -39.56 -38.72
C ASP A 328 10.38 -39.00 -37.52
N GLY A 329 9.08 -39.25 -37.48
CA GLY A 329 8.21 -38.87 -36.36
C GLY A 329 8.24 -37.39 -35.95
N ASN A 330 8.62 -36.46 -36.86
CA ASN A 330 8.86 -35.04 -36.53
C ASN A 330 9.93 -34.86 -35.43
N PHE A 331 10.92 -35.76 -35.33
CA PHE A 331 11.84 -35.91 -34.18
C PHE A 331 11.14 -36.10 -32.81
N GLY A 332 9.83 -36.40 -32.81
CA GLY A 332 8.96 -36.34 -31.64
C GLY A 332 8.70 -34.92 -31.14
N CYS A 333 9.05 -33.87 -31.90
CA CYS A 333 8.70 -32.50 -31.59
C CYS A 333 7.17 -32.34 -31.57
N SER A 334 6.61 -31.73 -30.52
CA SER A 334 5.15 -31.66 -30.39
C SER A 334 4.42 -30.77 -31.41
N HIS A 335 5.11 -29.91 -32.19
CA HIS A 335 4.49 -29.13 -33.28
C HIS A 335 5.31 -29.20 -34.59
N ARG A 336 6.36 -28.40 -34.80
CA ARG A 336 7.21 -28.42 -36.03
C ARG A 336 8.63 -28.85 -35.67
N CYS A 337 9.32 -29.56 -36.56
CA CYS A 337 10.75 -29.83 -36.45
C CYS A 337 11.56 -28.97 -37.45
N ILE A 338 12.82 -28.68 -37.13
CA ILE A 338 13.81 -28.02 -37.98
C ILE A 338 15.09 -28.84 -37.91
N ASN A 339 15.53 -29.35 -39.06
CA ASN A 339 16.73 -30.17 -39.13
C ASN A 339 17.99 -29.28 -39.14
N LEU A 340 19.01 -29.64 -38.37
CA LEU A 340 20.31 -28.99 -38.37
C LEU A 340 21.39 -30.05 -38.59
N ILE A 341 22.56 -29.63 -39.09
CA ILE A 341 23.67 -30.55 -39.38
C ILE A 341 24.18 -31.19 -38.07
N GLY A 342 24.00 -32.50 -37.93
CA GLY A 342 24.33 -33.27 -36.73
C GLY A 342 23.25 -33.32 -35.65
N GLY A 343 22.02 -32.86 -35.93
CA GLY A 343 20.88 -33.05 -35.01
C GLY A 343 19.69 -32.11 -35.22
N ALA A 344 18.48 -32.63 -35.03
CA ALA A 344 17.23 -31.89 -35.13
C ALA A 344 16.90 -31.01 -33.91
N TYR A 345 16.07 -29.98 -34.17
CA TYR A 345 15.63 -28.98 -33.19
C TYR A 345 14.17 -28.60 -33.42
N CYS A 346 13.42 -28.32 -32.34
CA CYS A 346 11.96 -28.22 -32.41
C CYS A 346 11.38 -26.79 -32.40
N ALA A 347 10.27 -26.54 -33.11
CA ALA A 347 9.67 -25.24 -33.43
C ALA A 347 8.11 -25.10 -33.30
N CYS A 348 7.51 -24.07 -32.66
CA CYS A 348 6.03 -23.92 -32.36
C CYS A 348 5.52 -22.56 -32.94
N PRO A 349 4.23 -22.20 -32.76
CA PRO A 349 3.66 -20.86 -33.00
C PRO A 349 4.11 -19.81 -31.96
N LYS A 350 3.71 -18.55 -32.11
CA LYS A 350 3.97 -17.43 -31.16
C LYS A 350 3.31 -17.69 -29.77
N GLY A 351 3.81 -17.04 -28.70
CA GLY A 351 3.21 -17.09 -27.33
C GLY A 351 3.61 -18.29 -26.48
N HIS A 352 4.75 -18.91 -26.80
CA HIS A 352 4.98 -20.34 -26.54
C HIS A 352 6.49 -20.65 -26.36
N HIS A 353 6.92 -21.16 -25.19
CA HIS A 353 8.34 -21.40 -24.85
C HIS A 353 8.74 -22.87 -24.74
N LEU A 354 9.96 -23.20 -25.17
CA LEU A 354 10.62 -24.47 -24.83
C LEU A 354 10.88 -24.58 -23.32
N SER A 355 10.52 -25.70 -22.68
CA SER A 355 10.74 -25.97 -21.24
C SER A 355 12.09 -26.72 -20.99
N ASP A 356 12.24 -27.77 -20.13
CA ASP A 356 13.46 -28.64 -19.92
C ASP A 356 13.30 -30.22 -19.67
N ASP A 357 12.74 -31.01 -20.64
CA ASP A 357 12.50 -32.49 -20.79
C ASP A 357 12.97 -33.14 -22.14
N GLY A 358 12.53 -32.61 -23.29
CA GLY A 358 13.01 -32.73 -24.67
C GLY A 358 11.97 -32.40 -25.77
N LYS A 359 10.64 -32.47 -25.53
CA LYS A 359 9.64 -32.65 -26.63
C LYS A 359 8.26 -31.93 -26.60
N THR A 360 7.73 -31.43 -25.47
CA THR A 360 6.30 -31.02 -25.33
C THR A 360 5.95 -29.50 -25.29
N CYS A 361 4.98 -29.00 -26.10
CA CYS A 361 4.59 -27.56 -26.23
C CYS A 361 3.76 -27.00 -25.03
N THR A 362 4.38 -26.27 -24.08
CA THR A 362 3.77 -25.65 -22.86
C THR A 362 3.62 -24.11 -22.90
N GLU A 363 2.40 -23.55 -22.95
CA GLU A 363 2.15 -22.09 -23.13
C GLU A 363 2.99 -21.17 -22.22
N THR A 364 3.37 -20.00 -22.75
CA THR A 364 4.05 -18.98 -21.94
C THR A 364 3.02 -18.13 -21.22
N ASN A 365 2.86 -18.34 -19.92
CA ASN A 365 2.12 -17.38 -19.10
C ASN A 365 2.97 -16.12 -18.96
N GLU A 366 2.73 -15.13 -19.81
CA GLU A 366 3.52 -13.90 -19.84
C GLU A 366 3.24 -13.03 -18.60
N CYS A 367 2.05 -13.12 -18.01
CA CYS A 367 1.70 -12.41 -16.78
C CYS A 367 2.54 -12.84 -15.56
N ALA A 368 2.92 -14.11 -15.46
CA ALA A 368 3.76 -14.64 -14.39
C ALA A 368 5.20 -14.08 -14.40
N GLN A 369 5.66 -13.52 -15.52
CA GLN A 369 6.97 -12.89 -15.64
C GLN A 369 6.85 -11.37 -15.69
N GLY A 370 6.79 -10.74 -14.51
CA GLY A 370 6.76 -9.27 -14.39
C GLY A 370 5.47 -8.64 -14.90
N ASN A 371 4.32 -9.27 -14.65
CA ASN A 371 2.99 -8.79 -15.06
C ASN A 371 2.86 -8.59 -16.58
N GLY A 372 3.61 -9.34 -17.40
CA GLY A 372 3.69 -9.14 -18.86
C GLY A 372 4.28 -7.79 -19.30
N GLY A 373 4.78 -6.97 -18.36
CA GLY A 373 5.08 -5.55 -18.60
C GLY A 373 3.85 -4.63 -18.57
N CYS A 374 2.67 -5.13 -18.18
CA CYS A 374 1.47 -4.32 -17.93
C CYS A 374 1.67 -3.47 -16.66
N GLU A 375 1.24 -2.20 -16.71
CA GLU A 375 1.35 -1.28 -15.57
C GLU A 375 0.41 -1.63 -14.40
N HIS A 376 -0.79 -2.11 -14.71
CA HIS A 376 -1.80 -2.49 -13.72
C HIS A 376 -2.13 -3.99 -13.73
N LEU A 377 -3.07 -4.45 -14.58
CA LEU A 377 -3.53 -5.84 -14.58
C LEU A 377 -3.16 -6.55 -15.88
N CYS A 378 -2.48 -7.69 -15.76
CA CYS A 378 -2.26 -8.62 -16.86
C CYS A 378 -3.25 -9.78 -16.80
N THR A 379 -3.88 -10.09 -17.93
CA THR A 379 -4.72 -11.30 -18.10
C THR A 379 -4.10 -12.22 -19.15
N ASP A 380 -3.84 -13.46 -18.75
CA ASP A 380 -3.25 -14.49 -19.61
C ASP A 380 -4.30 -15.09 -20.55
N SER A 381 -3.92 -15.38 -21.79
CA SER A 381 -4.82 -15.90 -22.83
C SER A 381 -4.09 -16.87 -23.77
N GLN A 382 -4.83 -17.59 -24.61
CA GLN A 382 -4.21 -18.61 -25.46
C GLN A 382 -3.26 -17.98 -26.50
N GLY A 383 -1.96 -18.24 -26.36
CA GLY A 383 -0.89 -17.69 -27.20
C GLY A 383 -0.56 -16.20 -27.03
N SER A 384 -1.08 -15.51 -26.01
CA SER A 384 -0.78 -14.10 -25.73
C SER A 384 -1.27 -13.66 -24.34
N PHE A 385 -0.97 -12.44 -23.91
CA PHE A 385 -1.62 -11.78 -22.78
C PHE A 385 -2.28 -10.49 -23.23
N GLN A 386 -3.21 -9.98 -22.42
CA GLN A 386 -3.78 -8.65 -22.56
C GLN A 386 -3.57 -7.85 -21.28
N CYS A 387 -3.07 -6.61 -21.41
CA CYS A 387 -3.08 -5.65 -20.33
C CYS A 387 -4.45 -4.99 -20.20
N SER A 388 -4.81 -4.65 -18.97
CA SER A 388 -5.98 -3.86 -18.60
C SER A 388 -5.63 -2.96 -17.43
N CYS A 389 -6.39 -1.88 -17.26
CA CYS A 389 -6.18 -0.90 -16.21
C CYS A 389 -7.25 -1.06 -15.11
N PHE A 390 -6.94 -0.60 -13.91
CA PHE A 390 -7.95 -0.43 -12.86
C PHE A 390 -8.95 0.68 -13.24
N ASP A 391 -10.10 0.72 -12.56
CA ASP A 391 -11.07 1.81 -12.72
C ASP A 391 -10.40 3.18 -12.45
N GLY A 392 -10.84 4.23 -13.16
CA GLY A 392 -10.17 5.54 -13.20
C GLY A 392 -9.00 5.65 -14.19
N PHE A 393 -8.63 4.57 -14.89
CA PHE A 393 -7.52 4.55 -15.85
C PHE A 393 -7.93 3.95 -17.21
N LYS A 394 -7.28 4.40 -18.29
CA LYS A 394 -7.46 3.85 -19.65
C LYS A 394 -6.12 3.38 -20.24
N LEU A 395 -6.18 2.22 -20.91
CA LEU A 395 -5.00 1.63 -21.54
C LEU A 395 -4.53 2.49 -22.72
N ARG A 396 -3.23 2.76 -22.77
CA ARG A 396 -2.59 3.62 -23.77
C ARG A 396 -2.38 2.87 -25.07
N ARG A 397 -2.05 3.61 -26.13
CA ARG A 397 -1.86 3.06 -27.49
C ARG A 397 -0.67 2.10 -27.64
N ASP A 398 0.19 1.99 -26.62
CA ASP A 398 1.22 0.96 -26.58
C ASP A 398 0.65 -0.42 -26.21
N GLY A 399 -0.50 -0.47 -25.52
CA GLY A 399 -1.12 -1.68 -25.00
C GLY A 399 -0.58 -2.14 -23.65
N TYR A 400 0.20 -1.32 -22.94
CA TYR A 400 0.90 -1.69 -21.69
C TYR A 400 0.71 -0.69 -20.55
N THR A 401 0.82 0.60 -20.85
CA THR A 401 0.76 1.66 -19.84
C THR A 401 -0.66 2.19 -19.69
N CYS A 402 -0.99 2.68 -18.50
CA CYS A 402 -2.31 3.15 -18.11
C CYS A 402 -2.24 4.65 -17.89
N GLU A 403 -2.86 5.44 -18.78
CA GLU A 403 -3.05 6.86 -18.48
C GLU A 403 -4.31 7.06 -17.67
N ASP A 404 -4.18 7.91 -16.67
CA ASP A 404 -5.25 8.48 -15.89
C ASP A 404 -6.42 8.95 -16.79
N VAL A 405 -7.65 8.66 -16.37
CA VAL A 405 -8.86 9.21 -16.99
C VAL A 405 -9.20 10.47 -16.23
N ASP A 406 -8.70 11.61 -16.70
CA ASP A 406 -9.14 12.90 -16.21
C ASP A 406 -10.64 13.08 -16.47
N GLU A 407 -11.47 12.70 -15.49
CA GLU A 407 -12.92 12.82 -15.60
C GLU A 407 -13.34 14.29 -15.62
N CYS A 408 -12.56 15.17 -14.98
CA CYS A 408 -12.77 16.62 -14.97
C CYS A 408 -12.53 17.30 -16.33
N ALA A 409 -11.83 16.64 -17.26
CA ALA A 409 -11.76 17.06 -18.67
C ALA A 409 -13.08 16.85 -19.43
N SER A 410 -14.02 16.04 -18.88
CA SER A 410 -15.40 15.98 -19.37
C SER A 410 -16.18 17.23 -18.99
N ARG A 411 -17.11 17.67 -19.83
CA ARG A 411 -18.11 18.70 -19.45
C ARG A 411 -19.27 18.15 -18.61
N ASP A 412 -19.29 16.85 -18.41
CA ASP A 412 -20.30 16.12 -17.64
C ASP A 412 -19.60 15.22 -16.61
N HIS A 413 -18.76 15.83 -15.78
CA HIS A 413 -18.00 15.16 -14.72
C HIS A 413 -18.87 14.85 -13.48
N GLY A 414 -20.14 15.26 -13.46
CA GLY A 414 -21.08 14.94 -12.37
C GLY A 414 -20.78 15.62 -11.02
N CYS A 415 -19.94 16.65 -10.99
CA CYS A 415 -19.79 17.56 -9.85
C CYS A 415 -20.64 18.80 -10.07
N GLN A 416 -21.28 19.32 -9.01
CA GLN A 416 -22.09 20.54 -9.12
C GLN A 416 -21.25 21.82 -9.33
N GLN A 417 -20.01 21.85 -8.83
CA GLN A 417 -19.14 23.03 -8.88
C GLN A 417 -17.76 22.67 -9.44
N GLU A 418 -16.76 22.48 -8.57
CA GLU A 418 -15.39 22.21 -8.98
C GLU A 418 -15.13 20.70 -9.06
N CYS A 419 -14.20 20.33 -9.92
CA CYS A 419 -13.77 18.95 -10.13
C CYS A 419 -12.24 18.91 -10.03
N ALA A 420 -11.73 18.14 -9.08
CA ALA A 420 -10.31 17.98 -8.82
C ALA A 420 -9.89 16.55 -9.18
N ASN A 421 -9.25 16.41 -10.34
CA ASN A 421 -8.70 15.15 -10.80
C ASN A 421 -7.44 14.76 -10.02
N TYR A 422 -7.28 13.48 -9.68
CA TYR A 422 -6.07 12.91 -9.12
C TYR A 422 -5.79 11.53 -9.74
N VAL A 423 -4.61 10.97 -9.49
CA VAL A 423 -4.20 9.72 -10.13
C VAL A 423 -5.07 8.56 -9.65
N GLY A 424 -5.90 8.02 -10.55
CA GLY A 424 -6.88 6.98 -10.27
C GLY A 424 -8.31 7.48 -10.01
N GLY A 425 -8.60 8.73 -10.36
CA GLY A 425 -9.95 9.27 -10.43
C GLY A 425 -10.10 10.66 -9.80
N TYR A 426 -11.31 11.19 -9.86
CA TYR A 426 -11.64 12.54 -9.40
C TYR A 426 -12.30 12.62 -8.01
N HIS A 427 -12.31 13.82 -7.44
CA HIS A 427 -13.27 14.22 -6.40
C HIS A 427 -13.89 15.56 -6.75
N CYS A 428 -15.12 15.77 -6.30
CA CYS A 428 -15.78 17.07 -6.42
C CYS A 428 -15.33 17.99 -5.28
N ALA A 429 -15.14 19.26 -5.62
CA ALA A 429 -14.83 20.32 -4.67
C ALA A 429 -15.88 21.43 -4.80
N CYS A 430 -16.00 22.24 -3.75
CA CYS A 430 -16.97 23.32 -3.69
C CYS A 430 -16.27 24.67 -3.58
N GLN A 431 -16.84 25.68 -4.24
CA GLN A 431 -16.35 27.05 -4.24
C GLN A 431 -16.40 27.65 -2.83
N ALA A 432 -15.57 28.65 -2.56
CA ALA A 432 -15.50 29.27 -1.24
C ALA A 432 -16.88 29.78 -0.77
N GLY A 433 -17.36 29.24 0.35
CA GLY A 433 -18.72 29.46 0.85
C GLY A 433 -19.74 28.36 0.54
N TYR A 434 -19.31 27.19 0.05
CA TYR A 434 -20.13 25.99 -0.17
C TYR A 434 -19.48 24.74 0.45
N GLU A 435 -20.28 23.78 0.92
CA GLU A 435 -19.81 22.51 1.49
C GLU A 435 -20.29 21.30 0.68
N LEU A 436 -19.43 20.28 0.59
CA LEU A 436 -19.67 19.07 -0.18
C LEU A 436 -20.58 18.11 0.62
N GLN A 437 -21.68 17.70 0.00
CA GLN A 437 -22.67 16.83 0.61
C GLN A 437 -22.23 15.36 0.67
N TRP A 438 -23.00 14.56 1.40
CA TRP A 438 -22.77 13.13 1.64
C TRP A 438 -22.74 12.26 0.36
N ASP A 439 -23.22 12.77 -0.76
CA ASP A 439 -23.14 12.12 -2.07
C ASP A 439 -21.77 12.30 -2.77
N GLY A 440 -20.89 13.14 -2.20
CA GLY A 440 -19.57 13.47 -2.74
C GLY A 440 -19.61 14.29 -4.03
N ARG A 441 -20.73 14.92 -4.39
CA ARG A 441 -20.97 15.55 -5.70
C ARG A 441 -21.73 16.87 -5.67
N THR A 442 -22.69 17.02 -4.76
CA THR A 442 -23.47 18.26 -4.61
C THR A 442 -22.83 19.19 -3.58
N CYS A 443 -22.99 20.49 -3.82
CA CYS A 443 -22.42 21.58 -3.04
C CYS A 443 -23.56 22.48 -2.55
N GLU A 444 -23.84 22.48 -1.24
CA GLU A 444 -24.82 23.39 -0.65
C GLU A 444 -24.13 24.64 -0.09
N GLU A 445 -24.84 25.76 -0.04
CA GLU A 445 -24.28 27.00 0.52
C GLU A 445 -23.97 26.82 2.02
N ILE A 446 -22.77 27.23 2.44
CA ILE A 446 -22.40 27.25 3.85
C ILE A 446 -23.20 28.37 4.53
N HIS A 447 -24.21 27.95 5.27
CA HIS A 447 -25.03 28.82 6.10
C HIS A 447 -24.52 28.82 7.54
N CYS A 448 -24.21 30.00 8.08
CA CYS A 448 -24.04 30.14 9.52
C CYS A 448 -25.41 30.02 10.20
N TYR A 449 -25.47 29.21 11.27
CA TYR A 449 -26.68 29.03 12.09
C TYR A 449 -27.28 30.37 12.53
N GLY A 450 -28.62 30.43 12.55
CA GLY A 450 -29.37 31.62 12.91
C GLY A 450 -28.94 32.22 14.26
N LEU A 451 -28.60 33.50 14.26
CA LEU A 451 -28.27 34.25 15.47
C LEU A 451 -29.53 34.40 16.33
N ALA A 452 -29.42 34.07 17.61
CA ALA A 452 -30.46 34.37 18.59
C ALA A 452 -30.63 35.89 18.69
N VAL A 453 -31.89 36.37 18.60
CA VAL A 453 -32.18 37.79 18.78
C VAL A 453 -32.02 38.17 20.26
N PRO A 454 -31.28 39.24 20.60
CA PRO A 454 -31.13 39.68 21.98
C PRO A 454 -32.47 39.98 22.66
N VAL A 455 -32.57 39.72 23.96
CA VAL A 455 -33.79 40.00 24.70
C VAL A 455 -33.94 41.52 24.83
N ARG A 456 -34.98 42.09 24.21
CA ARG A 456 -35.16 43.54 23.99
C ARG A 456 -34.17 44.17 22.99
N GLY A 457 -33.73 43.38 22.01
CA GLY A 457 -33.09 43.88 20.79
C GLY A 457 -33.69 43.30 19.52
N SER A 458 -33.07 43.65 18.41
CA SER A 458 -33.40 43.26 17.04
C SER A 458 -32.11 42.96 16.26
N VAL A 459 -32.20 42.09 15.26
CA VAL A 459 -31.11 41.81 14.31
C VAL A 459 -31.60 42.03 12.88
N HIS A 460 -30.77 42.63 12.03
CA HIS A 460 -31.12 43.04 10.68
C HIS A 460 -30.14 42.51 9.63
N PRO A 461 -30.62 41.97 8.49
CA PRO A 461 -32.02 41.62 8.18
C PRO A 461 -32.51 40.35 8.92
N ALA A 462 -33.63 40.43 9.64
CA ALA A 462 -34.07 39.37 10.57
C ALA A 462 -34.25 37.98 9.94
N GLU A 463 -34.82 37.89 8.73
CA GLU A 463 -35.05 36.61 8.03
C GLU A 463 -33.75 35.85 7.78
N ASN A 464 -32.75 36.53 7.20
CA ASN A 464 -31.46 35.96 6.83
C ASN A 464 -30.39 36.11 7.92
N CYS A 465 -30.76 36.50 9.15
CA CYS A 465 -29.84 36.58 10.28
C CYS A 465 -30.28 35.69 11.45
N SER A 466 -31.57 35.43 11.62
CA SER A 466 -32.10 34.68 12.76
C SER A 466 -32.91 33.43 12.38
N THR A 467 -33.85 33.51 11.42
CA THR A 467 -34.74 32.37 11.14
C THR A 467 -34.17 31.38 10.14
N ASN A 468 -33.56 31.85 9.05
CA ASN A 468 -33.07 30.99 7.97
C ASN A 468 -31.56 30.71 8.03
N GLY A 469 -30.86 31.26 9.03
CA GLY A 469 -29.40 31.39 9.00
C GLY A 469 -28.94 32.45 7.99
N ALA A 470 -27.63 32.68 7.93
CA ALA A 470 -27.01 33.67 7.05
C ALA A 470 -26.04 33.01 6.06
N ARG A 471 -25.92 33.58 4.86
CA ARG A 471 -24.96 33.11 3.84
C ARG A 471 -23.53 33.53 4.20
N ALA A 472 -22.52 32.74 3.81
CA ALA A 472 -21.12 33.15 3.92
C ALA A 472 -20.87 34.54 3.28
N GLY A 473 -20.14 35.39 3.99
CA GLY A 473 -19.89 36.80 3.63
C GLY A 473 -21.01 37.78 4.03
N GLN A 474 -22.16 37.30 4.50
CA GLN A 474 -23.26 38.17 4.92
C GLN A 474 -23.00 38.75 6.32
N GLN A 475 -23.18 40.06 6.45
CA GLN A 475 -23.12 40.78 7.73
C GLN A 475 -24.52 40.99 8.33
N CYS A 476 -24.62 40.83 9.64
CA CYS A 476 -25.84 41.00 10.43
C CYS A 476 -25.61 42.05 11.51
N ALA A 477 -26.46 43.08 11.51
CA ALA A 477 -26.38 44.22 12.44
C ALA A 477 -27.36 44.04 13.60
N PHE A 478 -26.91 44.31 14.82
CA PHE A 478 -27.71 44.25 16.03
C PHE A 478 -28.08 45.65 16.53
N SER A 479 -29.28 45.79 17.07
CA SER A 479 -29.78 47.04 17.67
C SER A 479 -30.59 46.74 18.93
N CYS A 480 -30.48 47.60 19.95
CA CYS A 480 -31.22 47.44 21.20
C CYS A 480 -32.41 48.39 21.26
N HIS A 481 -33.49 47.96 21.90
CA HIS A 481 -34.68 48.80 22.11
C HIS A 481 -34.36 49.99 23.05
N PRO A 482 -35.14 51.09 23.00
CA PRO A 482 -34.96 52.23 23.89
C PRO A 482 -34.93 51.82 25.38
N GLY A 483 -33.99 52.41 26.14
CA GLY A 483 -33.71 52.03 27.52
C GLY A 483 -32.67 50.91 27.69
N TYR A 484 -32.13 50.37 26.60
CA TYR A 484 -31.08 49.33 26.60
C TYR A 484 -29.82 49.81 25.87
N GLU A 485 -28.70 49.15 26.13
CA GLU A 485 -27.39 49.34 25.52
C GLU A 485 -26.85 48.02 24.96
N LEU A 486 -26.08 48.09 23.88
CA LEU A 486 -25.51 46.93 23.22
C LEU A 486 -24.19 46.53 23.88
N VAL A 487 -24.07 45.26 24.25
CA VAL A 487 -22.85 44.65 24.80
C VAL A 487 -22.44 43.51 23.87
N GLY A 488 -21.18 43.49 23.42
CA GLY A 488 -20.70 42.57 22.39
C GLY A 488 -20.50 43.29 21.04
N SER A 489 -20.57 42.54 19.92
CA SER A 489 -20.33 43.11 18.59
C SER A 489 -21.61 43.68 17.97
N GLU A 490 -21.57 44.97 17.59
CA GLU A 490 -22.68 45.65 16.87
C GLU A 490 -22.99 44.99 15.52
N ASN A 491 -21.95 44.55 14.80
CA ASN A 491 -22.06 43.81 13.55
C ASN A 491 -21.30 42.48 13.67
N ARG A 492 -21.87 41.41 13.12
CA ARG A 492 -21.20 40.10 12.99
C ARG A 492 -21.32 39.61 11.56
N THR A 493 -20.27 38.97 11.05
CA THR A 493 -20.22 38.48 9.66
C THR A 493 -20.14 36.95 9.66
N CYS A 494 -20.90 36.31 8.77
CA CYS A 494 -20.83 34.86 8.57
C CYS A 494 -19.57 34.54 7.75
N LEU A 495 -18.69 33.69 8.28
CA LEU A 495 -17.45 33.28 7.63
C LEU A 495 -17.68 32.07 6.72
N ILE A 496 -16.78 31.88 5.74
CA ILE A 496 -16.81 30.79 4.75
C ILE A 496 -16.65 29.37 5.34
N ASN A 497 -16.60 29.23 6.67
CA ASN A 497 -16.53 27.97 7.42
C ASN A 497 -17.76 27.73 8.31
N GLY A 498 -18.85 28.49 8.13
CA GLY A 498 -20.10 28.35 8.88
C GLY A 498 -20.08 28.95 10.29
N THR A 499 -19.02 29.69 10.66
CA THR A 499 -18.88 30.34 11.96
C THR A 499 -19.07 31.85 11.89
N TRP A 500 -19.50 32.46 13.00
CA TRP A 500 -19.71 33.91 13.11
C TRP A 500 -18.48 34.59 13.70
N GLU A 501 -17.96 35.62 13.02
CA GLU A 501 -16.96 36.51 13.64
C GLU A 501 -17.59 37.45 14.69
N GLY A 502 -16.75 38.07 15.51
CA GLY A 502 -17.18 38.96 16.59
C GLY A 502 -17.74 38.22 17.82
N GLU A 503 -17.96 38.97 18.89
CA GLU A 503 -18.42 38.47 20.19
C GLU A 503 -19.94 38.26 20.23
N HIS A 504 -20.42 37.51 21.22
CA HIS A 504 -21.87 37.37 21.46
C HIS A 504 -22.48 38.72 21.84
N THR A 505 -23.57 39.08 21.18
CA THR A 505 -24.25 40.37 21.34
C THR A 505 -25.50 40.22 22.21
N ASP A 506 -25.63 41.04 23.26
CA ASP A 506 -26.82 41.11 24.11
C ASP A 506 -27.20 42.58 24.44
N CYS A 507 -28.44 42.80 24.85
CA CYS A 507 -28.99 44.11 25.16
C CYS A 507 -29.17 44.28 26.68
N ARG A 508 -28.20 44.94 27.33
CA ARG A 508 -28.25 45.24 28.76
C ARG A 508 -29.15 46.46 29.02
N ALA A 509 -29.90 46.49 30.11
CA ALA A 509 -30.68 47.66 30.48
C ALA A 509 -29.77 48.81 30.95
N LYS A 510 -30.03 50.04 30.47
CA LYS A 510 -29.45 51.26 31.03
C LYS A 510 -30.08 51.56 32.38
N LEU A 511 -29.31 52.19 33.27
CA LEU A 511 -29.68 52.39 34.68
C LEU A 511 -29.59 53.87 35.05
N CYS A 512 -30.50 54.34 35.92
CA CYS A 512 -30.39 55.62 36.62
C CYS A 512 -29.32 55.55 37.74
N ASP A 513 -28.80 56.70 38.13
CA ASP A 513 -27.90 56.83 39.28
C ASP A 513 -28.60 56.49 40.61
N VAL A 514 -27.81 56.04 41.57
CA VAL A 514 -28.27 55.57 42.90
C VAL A 514 -28.82 56.71 43.76
N LEU A 515 -29.99 56.50 44.36
CA LEU A 515 -30.60 57.42 45.30
C LEU A 515 -30.06 57.20 46.72
N ALA A 516 -29.83 58.30 47.45
CA ALA A 516 -29.48 58.27 48.87
C ALA A 516 -30.75 58.37 49.75
N PRO A 517 -30.87 57.60 50.84
CA PRO A 517 -31.98 57.75 51.78
C PRO A 517 -31.83 59.02 52.64
N PRO A 518 -32.94 59.65 53.05
CA PRO A 518 -32.93 60.85 53.89
C PRO A 518 -32.63 60.53 55.35
N SER A 519 -32.22 61.54 56.11
CA SER A 519 -31.96 61.43 57.56
C SER A 519 -33.20 60.92 58.31
N ASN A 520 -33.04 59.86 59.11
CA ASN A 520 -34.10 59.15 59.82
C ASN A 520 -35.21 58.58 58.90
N GLY A 521 -34.91 58.34 57.63
CA GLY A 521 -35.78 57.66 56.68
C GLY A 521 -35.05 56.62 55.85
N SER A 522 -35.76 56.14 54.82
CA SER A 522 -35.38 55.01 53.98
C SER A 522 -35.96 55.18 52.57
N LEU A 523 -35.54 54.31 51.65
CA LEU A 523 -36.09 54.21 50.30
C LEU A 523 -36.89 52.93 50.16
N SER A 524 -38.10 53.03 49.60
CA SER A 524 -38.98 51.90 49.31
C SER A 524 -39.22 51.78 47.81
N PRO A 525 -39.01 50.59 47.20
CA PRO A 525 -38.36 49.41 47.77
C PRO A 525 -36.85 49.61 47.98
N PRO A 526 -36.19 48.97 48.98
CA PRO A 526 -34.77 49.19 49.33
C PRO A 526 -33.78 49.13 48.15
N SER A 527 -34.09 48.32 47.12
CA SER A 527 -33.42 48.29 45.81
C SER A 527 -33.22 49.65 45.12
N CYS A 528 -33.89 50.71 45.56
CA CYS A 528 -33.67 52.08 45.11
C CYS A 528 -32.28 52.64 45.50
N ALA A 529 -31.61 52.02 46.47
CA ALA A 529 -30.22 52.29 46.84
C ALA A 529 -29.20 51.33 46.18
N ASP A 530 -29.65 50.36 45.36
CA ASP A 530 -28.78 49.35 44.73
C ASP A 530 -28.36 49.74 43.30
N PRO A 531 -27.06 49.74 42.95
CA PRO A 531 -26.58 50.09 41.61
C PRO A 531 -27.11 49.26 40.43
N GLY A 532 -27.77 48.11 40.68
CA GLY A 532 -28.22 47.17 39.65
C GLY A 532 -29.72 47.20 39.30
N ALA A 533 -30.55 47.93 40.07
CA ALA A 533 -32.02 47.78 40.04
C ALA A 533 -32.79 48.95 39.39
N LEU A 534 -32.09 49.98 38.95
CA LEU A 534 -32.65 51.31 38.64
C LEU A 534 -32.97 51.50 37.15
N ARG A 535 -33.88 50.67 36.62
CA ARG A 535 -34.27 50.67 35.18
C ARG A 535 -35.34 51.73 34.88
N VAL A 536 -35.56 52.02 33.58
CA VAL A 536 -36.67 52.86 33.10
C VAL A 536 -38.00 52.45 33.75
N GLY A 537 -38.75 53.41 34.28
CA GLY A 537 -40.04 53.16 34.94
C GLY A 537 -39.93 52.57 36.36
N LYS A 538 -38.72 52.49 36.93
CA LYS A 538 -38.54 52.24 38.37
C LYS A 538 -39.06 53.45 39.14
N GLU A 539 -40.12 53.25 39.91
CA GLU A 539 -40.54 54.18 40.96
C GLU A 539 -39.78 53.90 42.25
N CYS A 540 -39.44 54.97 42.97
CA CYS A 540 -38.84 54.97 44.30
C CYS A 540 -39.57 55.96 45.19
N VAL A 541 -39.92 55.53 46.40
CA VAL A 541 -40.68 56.31 47.38
C VAL A 541 -39.81 56.51 48.62
N TYR A 542 -39.72 57.75 49.11
CA TYR A 542 -39.08 58.01 50.40
C TYR A 542 -40.03 57.65 51.53
N VAL A 543 -39.53 57.00 52.58
CA VAL A 543 -40.34 56.54 53.73
C VAL A 543 -39.60 56.83 55.02
N CYS A 544 -40.22 57.58 55.93
CA CYS A 544 -39.63 57.92 57.23
C CYS A 544 -39.69 56.75 58.23
N GLY A 545 -38.87 56.81 59.27
CA GLY A 545 -38.88 55.82 60.36
C GLY A 545 -40.18 55.86 61.19
N PRO A 546 -40.45 54.83 62.03
CA PRO A 546 -41.67 54.79 62.84
C PRO A 546 -41.81 56.00 63.77
N GLY A 547 -43.01 56.59 63.83
CA GLY A 547 -43.26 57.83 64.55
C GLY A 547 -42.67 59.07 63.88
N LEU A 548 -42.52 59.08 62.55
CA LEU A 548 -42.09 60.23 61.75
C LEU A 548 -42.87 60.33 60.42
N GLU A 549 -43.36 61.53 60.06
CA GLU A 549 -43.94 61.89 58.76
C GLU A 549 -42.93 62.57 57.81
N LEU A 550 -43.31 62.69 56.52
CA LEU A 550 -42.48 63.25 55.44
C LEU A 550 -42.71 64.75 55.22
N ASN A 551 -41.66 65.55 55.35
CA ASN A 551 -41.62 66.96 55.00
C ASN A 551 -40.77 67.21 53.75
N GLY A 552 -41.44 67.38 52.60
CA GLY A 552 -40.84 67.72 51.31
C GLY A 552 -41.80 67.54 50.11
N THR A 553 -41.40 68.05 48.95
CA THR A 553 -42.14 68.01 47.67
C THR A 553 -42.09 66.63 47.01
N ALA A 554 -40.90 66.05 46.92
CA ALA A 554 -40.61 64.84 46.15
C ALA A 554 -40.77 63.55 46.99
N ALA A 555 -41.98 63.22 47.43
CA ALA A 555 -42.23 61.97 48.16
C ALA A 555 -42.05 60.70 47.29
N ARG A 556 -42.18 60.82 45.97
CA ARG A 556 -42.00 59.77 44.96
C ARG A 556 -41.18 60.32 43.80
N VAL A 557 -40.26 59.51 43.27
CA VAL A 557 -39.47 59.80 42.07
C VAL A 557 -39.49 58.62 41.10
N THR A 558 -39.40 58.91 39.80
CA THR A 558 -39.44 57.92 38.72
C THR A 558 -38.19 58.00 37.84
N CYS A 559 -37.59 56.86 37.53
CA CYS A 559 -36.46 56.77 36.60
C CYS A 559 -36.97 56.91 35.14
N THR A 560 -36.67 58.02 34.49
CA THR A 560 -37.16 58.41 33.16
C THR A 560 -36.03 58.55 32.14
N ALA A 561 -36.37 58.52 30.84
CA ALA A 561 -35.40 58.73 29.77
C ALA A 561 -35.19 60.22 29.49
N GLY A 562 -33.98 60.71 29.72
CA GLY A 562 -33.58 62.09 29.45
C GLY A 562 -33.36 62.39 27.95
N PRO A 563 -33.22 63.67 27.57
CA PRO A 563 -33.25 64.10 26.17
C PRO A 563 -32.12 63.54 25.29
N ASN A 564 -31.02 63.06 25.88
CA ASN A 564 -29.89 62.45 25.16
C ASN A 564 -29.85 60.91 25.29
N GLY A 565 -30.93 60.26 25.75
CA GLY A 565 -30.95 58.81 25.98
C GLY A 565 -30.10 58.34 27.18
N THR A 566 -29.76 59.29 28.07
CA THR A 566 -29.30 59.07 29.45
C THR A 566 -30.50 58.84 30.37
N MET A 567 -30.28 58.21 31.52
CA MET A 567 -31.33 57.89 32.49
C MET A 567 -31.31 58.92 33.63
N VAL A 568 -32.47 59.51 33.96
CA VAL A 568 -32.59 60.60 34.94
C VAL A 568 -33.85 60.48 35.80
N TRP A 569 -33.78 60.93 37.05
CA TRP A 569 -34.94 61.02 37.94
C TRP A 569 -35.75 62.29 37.67
N ASP A 570 -37.07 62.19 37.79
CA ASP A 570 -38.01 63.27 37.46
C ASP A 570 -38.02 64.44 38.48
N ASN A 571 -37.87 64.17 39.78
CA ASN A 571 -37.91 65.19 40.85
C ASN A 571 -36.82 64.96 41.92
N LEU A 572 -35.55 65.24 41.64
CA LEU A 572 -34.40 64.90 42.51
C LEU A 572 -34.22 65.80 43.77
N GLU A 573 -35.30 66.33 44.36
CA GLU A 573 -35.23 66.96 45.68
C GLU A 573 -35.31 65.87 46.77
N THR A 574 -34.55 66.01 47.86
CA THR A 574 -34.52 65.02 48.96
C THR A 574 -35.37 65.51 50.15
N PRO A 575 -36.44 64.79 50.55
CA PRO A 575 -37.31 65.18 51.66
C PRO A 575 -36.66 64.91 53.03
N SER A 576 -37.31 65.38 54.09
CA SER A 576 -36.87 65.22 55.49
C SER A 576 -37.97 64.57 56.36
N CYS A 577 -37.61 64.08 57.55
CA CYS A 577 -38.52 63.37 58.45
C CYS A 577 -38.74 64.10 59.78
N ILE A 578 -39.99 64.23 60.24
CA ILE A 578 -40.40 64.95 61.47
C ILE A 578 -41.45 64.15 62.27
N PRO A 579 -41.64 64.31 63.60
CA PRO A 579 -42.40 63.33 64.41
C PRO A 579 -43.92 63.23 64.20
N ASP A 580 -44.45 62.04 64.53
CA ASP A 580 -45.86 61.60 64.42
C ASP A 580 -46.28 60.85 65.73
N GLU A 581 -47.57 60.92 66.13
CA GLU A 581 -48.06 60.54 67.47
C GLU A 581 -49.15 59.44 67.53
N ASP A 582 -49.61 58.87 66.40
CA ASP A 582 -50.69 57.86 66.39
C ASP A 582 -50.26 56.42 66.83
N PRO A 583 -51.20 55.54 67.25
CA PRO A 583 -50.90 54.17 67.68
C PRO A 583 -50.61 53.21 66.50
N TRP A 584 -49.50 52.46 66.57
CA TRP A 584 -49.03 51.58 65.49
C TRP A 584 -48.44 50.24 65.97
N MET A 585 -48.53 49.21 65.12
CA MET A 585 -47.84 47.93 65.30
C MET A 585 -47.23 47.48 63.96
N GLN A 586 -45.96 47.06 63.99
CA GLN A 586 -45.20 46.57 62.83
C GLN A 586 -44.76 45.12 63.04
N CYS A 587 -45.23 44.22 62.18
CA CYS A 587 -45.03 42.78 62.34
C CYS A 587 -43.58 42.31 62.13
N PRO A 588 -43.17 41.18 62.75
CA PRO A 588 -41.89 40.53 62.45
C PRO A 588 -41.83 40.09 60.98
N HIS A 589 -40.62 40.08 60.41
CA HIS A 589 -40.41 39.63 59.04
C HIS A 589 -40.69 38.12 58.90
N ARG A 590 -41.19 37.71 57.73
CA ARG A 590 -41.39 36.31 57.35
C ARG A 590 -40.12 35.49 57.58
N LEU A 591 -40.23 34.42 58.36
CA LEU A 591 -39.09 33.63 58.81
C LEU A 591 -38.95 32.36 57.97
N HIS A 592 -37.85 32.25 57.21
CA HIS A 592 -37.51 31.07 56.42
C HIS A 592 -36.50 30.20 57.18
N VAL A 593 -36.81 28.92 57.37
CA VAL A 593 -35.92 27.96 58.08
C VAL A 593 -35.86 26.63 57.31
N PRO A 594 -34.67 26.11 56.97
CA PRO A 594 -34.56 24.77 56.40
C PRO A 594 -34.80 23.67 57.43
N THR A 595 -35.21 22.49 56.97
CA THR A 595 -35.17 21.25 57.77
C THR A 595 -33.75 20.94 58.25
N VAL A 596 -33.65 20.22 59.37
CA VAL A 596 -32.42 19.55 59.77
C VAL A 596 -32.45 18.14 59.16
N TYR A 597 -31.34 17.70 58.57
CA TYR A 597 -31.19 16.38 57.95
C TYR A 597 -31.78 15.25 58.82
N GLY A 598 -32.62 14.41 58.22
CA GLY A 598 -33.37 13.34 58.87
C GLY A 598 -34.61 13.80 59.68
N ARG A 599 -35.12 15.03 59.49
CA ARG A 599 -36.35 15.53 60.13
C ARG A 599 -37.29 16.22 59.14
N ASP A 600 -38.58 16.15 59.42
CA ASP A 600 -39.70 16.75 58.68
C ASP A 600 -40.16 18.11 59.26
N TYR A 601 -39.44 18.63 60.25
CA TYR A 601 -39.72 19.89 60.94
C TYR A 601 -38.44 20.70 61.23
N ALA A 602 -38.61 22.00 61.41
CA ALA A 602 -37.57 22.94 61.84
C ALA A 602 -38.03 23.72 63.08
N ALA A 603 -37.07 24.17 63.90
CA ALA A 603 -37.33 25.04 65.03
C ALA A 603 -37.15 26.51 64.59
N ALA A 604 -38.17 27.34 64.81
CA ALA A 604 -38.17 28.76 64.45
C ALA A 604 -38.51 29.62 65.67
N ASN A 605 -37.83 30.75 65.82
CA ASN A 605 -37.91 31.61 67.01
C ASN A 605 -38.80 32.84 66.72
N LEU A 606 -39.93 32.95 67.41
CA LEU A 606 -40.88 34.04 67.25
C LEU A 606 -40.52 35.23 68.14
N THR A 607 -40.23 36.37 67.52
CA THR A 607 -39.99 37.67 68.18
C THR A 607 -41.27 38.49 68.23
N ALA A 608 -41.41 39.36 69.24
CA ALA A 608 -42.53 40.31 69.30
C ALA A 608 -42.45 41.35 68.16
N PRO A 609 -43.58 41.91 67.68
CA PRO A 609 -43.60 43.06 66.79
C PRO A 609 -43.05 44.33 67.46
N LEU A 610 -42.67 45.31 66.65
CA LEU A 610 -42.37 46.67 67.12
C LEU A 610 -43.69 47.46 67.22
N THR A 611 -43.89 48.22 68.29
CA THR A 611 -45.14 48.96 68.54
C THR A 611 -44.94 50.05 69.61
N ASN A 612 -45.84 51.03 69.66
CA ASN A 612 -46.00 51.93 70.82
C ASN A 612 -47.09 51.48 71.82
N LEU A 613 -47.65 50.28 71.67
CA LEU A 613 -48.60 49.67 72.61
C LEU A 613 -47.88 48.99 73.79
N GLU A 614 -48.50 49.00 74.98
CA GLU A 614 -47.88 48.48 76.21
C GLU A 614 -47.80 46.94 76.29
N GLN A 615 -48.66 46.21 75.58
CA GLN A 615 -48.74 44.74 75.62
C GLN A 615 -49.12 44.14 74.27
N VAL A 616 -48.52 42.98 73.96
CA VAL A 616 -48.77 42.21 72.73
C VAL A 616 -48.79 40.71 73.03
N TYR A 617 -49.65 40.00 72.33
CA TYR A 617 -49.91 38.56 72.40
C TYR A 617 -49.70 37.91 71.02
N VAL A 618 -49.54 36.58 71.01
CA VAL A 618 -49.48 35.75 69.79
C VAL A 618 -50.62 34.74 69.84
N ASP A 619 -51.27 34.48 68.71
CA ASP A 619 -52.43 33.59 68.63
C ASP A 619 -52.07 32.10 68.54
N GLY A 620 -53.04 31.25 68.87
CA GLY A 620 -52.93 29.80 68.83
C GLY A 620 -52.10 29.21 69.97
N ASN A 621 -51.55 28.01 69.74
CA ASN A 621 -50.72 27.29 70.72
C ASN A 621 -49.22 27.59 70.51
N LEU A 622 -48.90 28.86 70.23
CA LEU A 622 -47.56 29.36 69.97
C LEU A 622 -47.06 30.22 71.14
N THR A 623 -45.75 30.41 71.25
CA THR A 623 -45.14 31.30 72.25
C THR A 623 -44.10 32.22 71.61
N LEU A 624 -43.91 33.40 72.19
CA LEU A 624 -42.72 34.22 71.91
C LEU A 624 -41.48 33.44 72.40
N GLY A 625 -40.61 33.05 71.48
CA GLY A 625 -39.59 32.02 71.71
C GLY A 625 -39.57 30.93 70.63
N PRO A 626 -38.84 29.81 70.88
CA PRO A 626 -38.68 28.73 69.91
C PRO A 626 -39.91 27.82 69.83
N ASN A 627 -40.46 27.66 68.63
CA ASN A 627 -41.55 26.73 68.32
C ASN A 627 -41.12 25.81 67.16
N ASN A 628 -41.70 24.60 67.05
CA ASN A 628 -41.42 23.68 65.95
C ASN A 628 -42.50 23.78 64.87
N PHE A 629 -42.08 23.87 63.61
CA PHE A 629 -42.95 23.97 62.43
C PHE A 629 -42.58 22.87 61.43
N THR A 630 -43.59 22.17 60.89
CA THR A 630 -43.42 21.17 59.82
C THR A 630 -43.19 21.85 58.46
N VAL A 631 -42.58 21.13 57.51
CA VAL A 631 -42.37 21.61 56.13
C VAL A 631 -43.67 22.12 55.51
N GLY A 632 -43.64 23.35 54.99
CA GLY A 632 -44.80 24.11 54.52
C GLY A 632 -44.75 25.58 54.96
N GLU A 633 -45.88 26.28 54.80
CA GLU A 633 -46.07 27.65 55.28
C GLU A 633 -47.10 27.66 56.41
N THR A 634 -46.76 28.31 57.53
CA THR A 634 -47.62 28.47 58.70
C THR A 634 -47.80 29.95 59.00
N ALA A 635 -49.04 30.43 59.01
CA ALA A 635 -49.39 31.78 59.43
C ALA A 635 -49.23 31.95 60.95
N VAL A 636 -48.83 33.16 61.38
CA VAL A 636 -48.64 33.55 62.78
C VAL A 636 -49.24 34.95 62.97
N LEU A 637 -50.29 35.04 63.77
CA LEU A 637 -51.01 36.27 64.08
C LEU A 637 -50.56 36.83 65.43
N PHE A 638 -50.28 38.13 65.48
CA PHE A 638 -50.02 38.89 66.70
C PHE A 638 -51.12 39.93 66.92
N TYR A 639 -51.44 40.22 68.17
CA TYR A 639 -52.45 41.23 68.53
C TYR A 639 -52.09 41.96 69.84
N GLY A 640 -52.45 43.23 69.92
CA GLY A 640 -52.31 44.08 71.10
C GLY A 640 -53.51 45.01 71.24
N PHE A 641 -53.64 45.68 72.38
CA PHE A 641 -54.80 46.54 72.67
C PHE A 641 -54.39 47.97 72.98
N THR A 642 -55.19 48.93 72.52
CA THR A 642 -55.06 50.34 72.90
C THR A 642 -55.57 50.56 74.34
N ALA A 643 -55.24 51.70 74.94
CA ALA A 643 -55.84 52.11 76.23
C ALA A 643 -57.37 52.36 76.15
N GLY A 644 -57.95 52.43 74.94
CA GLY A 644 -59.41 52.47 74.71
C GLY A 644 -60.06 51.09 74.63
N GLY A 645 -59.28 50.01 74.44
CA GLY A 645 -59.74 48.63 74.31
C GLY A 645 -59.84 48.09 72.88
N ASP A 646 -59.54 48.90 71.86
CA ASP A 646 -59.50 48.47 70.46
C ASP A 646 -58.30 47.56 70.20
N SER A 647 -58.47 46.52 69.36
CA SER A 647 -57.35 45.65 68.94
C SER A 647 -56.57 46.24 67.77
N VAL A 648 -55.25 46.05 67.80
CA VAL A 648 -54.34 46.26 66.67
C VAL A 648 -53.67 44.92 66.39
N GLU A 649 -53.77 44.45 65.15
CA GLU A 649 -53.44 43.08 64.75
C GLU A 649 -52.43 43.08 63.59
N CYS A 650 -51.54 42.10 63.54
CA CYS A 650 -50.64 41.91 62.41
C CYS A 650 -50.31 40.43 62.17
N GLU A 651 -50.25 40.04 60.89
CA GLU A 651 -49.95 38.67 60.47
C GLU A 651 -48.54 38.58 59.86
N THR A 652 -47.84 37.48 60.14
CA THR A 652 -46.61 37.08 59.46
C THR A 652 -46.63 35.56 59.20
N ALA A 653 -45.57 35.02 58.59
CA ALA A 653 -45.50 33.59 58.28
C ALA A 653 -44.13 32.98 58.59
N VAL A 654 -44.15 31.72 59.02
CA VAL A 654 -42.97 30.84 59.07
C VAL A 654 -43.04 29.88 57.89
N VAL A 655 -41.97 29.86 57.08
CA VAL A 655 -41.84 28.97 55.92
C VAL A 655 -40.73 27.97 56.20
N VAL A 656 -41.10 26.69 56.34
CA VAL A 656 -40.14 25.60 56.49
C VAL A 656 -39.96 24.88 55.16
N THR A 657 -38.75 24.92 54.63
CA THR A 657 -38.37 24.30 53.36
C THR A 657 -37.52 23.06 53.60
N ASP A 658 -37.77 21.97 52.87
CA ASP A 658 -36.90 20.81 52.96
C ASP A 658 -35.63 20.95 52.11
N ALA A 659 -34.47 20.69 52.72
CA ALA A 659 -33.15 20.78 52.09
C ALA A 659 -32.57 19.41 51.70
N GLU A 660 -33.16 18.30 52.18
CA GLU A 660 -32.75 16.94 51.85
C GLU A 660 -33.22 16.56 50.43
N HIS A 661 -32.70 15.46 49.88
CA HIS A 661 -33.07 14.97 48.55
C HIS A 661 -33.32 13.45 48.62
N PRO A 662 -34.26 12.89 47.83
CA PRO A 662 -34.61 11.47 47.92
C PRO A 662 -33.43 10.53 47.67
N GLU A 663 -33.09 9.66 48.62
CA GLU A 663 -31.98 8.72 48.49
C GLU A 663 -32.45 7.36 47.93
N PHE A 664 -31.81 6.91 46.85
CA PHE A 664 -32.00 5.56 46.32
C PHE A 664 -31.17 4.53 47.12
N VAL A 665 -31.79 3.92 48.12
CA VAL A 665 -31.22 2.89 49.02
C VAL A 665 -30.55 1.73 48.26
N SER A 666 -31.04 1.41 47.07
CA SER A 666 -30.40 0.46 46.16
C SER A 666 -30.66 0.84 44.71
N CYS A 667 -29.61 0.98 43.88
CA CYS A 667 -29.74 1.13 42.42
C CYS A 667 -29.16 -0.12 41.74
N PRO A 668 -29.90 -0.81 40.83
CA PRO A 668 -29.38 -2.00 40.15
C PRO A 668 -28.13 -1.70 39.32
N GLU A 669 -27.20 -2.65 39.26
CA GLU A 669 -26.05 -2.57 38.36
C GLU A 669 -26.44 -2.85 36.90
N SER A 670 -25.53 -2.54 35.96
CA SER A 670 -25.73 -2.85 34.54
C SER A 670 -25.40 -4.32 34.25
N PHE A 671 -26.27 -5.02 33.53
CA PHE A 671 -26.15 -6.48 33.35
C PHE A 671 -26.46 -6.95 31.92
N ALA A 672 -25.98 -8.14 31.57
CA ALA A 672 -26.19 -8.76 30.27
C ALA A 672 -27.11 -9.99 30.34
N VAL A 673 -27.86 -10.25 29.26
CA VAL A 673 -28.75 -11.41 29.12
C VAL A 673 -28.54 -12.04 27.74
N ASN A 674 -27.98 -13.25 27.72
CA ASN A 674 -27.77 -14.04 26.51
C ASN A 674 -29.00 -14.94 26.25
N SER A 675 -29.60 -14.89 25.06
CA SER A 675 -30.82 -15.64 24.71
C SER A 675 -30.97 -15.90 23.21
N SER A 676 -31.20 -17.16 22.83
CA SER A 676 -31.61 -17.55 21.46
C SER A 676 -33.06 -17.20 21.12
N ARG A 677 -33.91 -16.92 22.11
CA ARG A 677 -35.26 -16.40 21.89
C ARG A 677 -35.16 -14.92 21.48
N GLN A 678 -35.96 -14.50 20.50
CA GLN A 678 -36.09 -13.09 20.09
C GLN A 678 -36.62 -12.17 21.21
N PHE A 679 -37.29 -12.74 22.21
CA PHE A 679 -37.91 -12.01 23.32
C PHE A 679 -37.62 -12.71 24.66
N PRO A 680 -36.38 -12.68 25.18
CA PRO A 680 -36.10 -13.10 26.55
C PRO A 680 -36.96 -12.36 27.57
N HIS A 681 -37.28 -13.05 28.66
CA HIS A 681 -37.94 -12.44 29.82
C HIS A 681 -36.85 -11.88 30.72
N VAL A 682 -36.62 -10.58 30.63
CA VAL A 682 -35.64 -9.87 31.44
C VAL A 682 -36.30 -9.39 32.74
N ARG A 683 -35.56 -9.47 33.84
CA ARG A 683 -36.02 -9.02 35.16
C ARG A 683 -34.89 -8.44 36.00
N TRP A 684 -35.23 -7.46 36.83
CA TRP A 684 -34.38 -6.85 37.85
C TRP A 684 -35.23 -6.50 39.08
N GLN A 685 -34.58 -6.16 40.21
CA GLN A 685 -35.26 -5.64 41.40
C GLN A 685 -35.48 -4.13 41.24
N GLU A 686 -36.68 -3.62 41.51
CA GLU A 686 -36.91 -2.16 41.47
C GLU A 686 -36.12 -1.46 42.58
N PRO A 687 -35.54 -0.27 42.30
CA PRO A 687 -34.76 0.46 43.30
C PRO A 687 -35.66 1.00 44.40
N GLU A 688 -35.36 0.69 45.66
CA GLU A 688 -35.96 1.38 46.81
C GLU A 688 -35.46 2.83 46.90
N VAL A 689 -36.34 3.74 47.32
CA VAL A 689 -36.03 5.16 47.55
C VAL A 689 -36.70 5.62 48.85
N ARG A 690 -35.99 6.45 49.62
CA ARG A 690 -36.43 6.98 50.93
C ARG A 690 -36.08 8.45 51.05
N ASP A 691 -36.78 9.13 51.94
CA ASP A 691 -36.78 10.59 52.07
C ASP A 691 -37.42 10.96 53.43
N ASN A 692 -36.99 12.05 54.05
CA ASN A 692 -37.46 12.53 55.36
C ASN A 692 -38.89 13.10 55.32
N VAL A 693 -39.29 13.83 54.27
CA VAL A 693 -40.67 14.34 54.09
C VAL A 693 -41.57 13.37 53.31
N GLY A 694 -40.96 12.46 52.55
CA GLY A 694 -41.56 11.29 51.93
C GLY A 694 -41.73 11.41 50.41
N VAL A 695 -41.39 10.33 49.70
CA VAL A 695 -41.44 10.26 48.23
C VAL A 695 -42.88 10.28 47.70
N THR A 696 -43.22 11.29 46.89
CA THR A 696 -44.54 11.43 46.23
C THR A 696 -44.64 10.67 44.91
N ALA A 697 -43.55 10.57 44.15
CA ALA A 697 -43.59 9.98 42.81
C ALA A 697 -42.27 9.31 42.42
N VAL A 698 -42.36 8.11 41.84
CA VAL A 698 -41.23 7.45 41.16
C VAL A 698 -41.61 7.18 39.70
N ARG A 699 -40.93 7.85 38.77
CA ARG A 699 -41.08 7.65 37.32
C ARG A 699 -39.98 6.71 36.82
N ARG A 700 -40.32 5.76 35.95
CA ARG A 700 -39.41 4.73 35.40
C ARG A 700 -39.54 4.63 33.88
N THR A 701 -38.42 4.50 33.16
CA THR A 701 -38.46 4.37 31.68
C THR A 701 -38.81 2.97 31.19
N ARG A 702 -38.61 1.92 32.01
CA ARG A 702 -38.99 0.53 31.71
C ARG A 702 -39.43 -0.19 32.99
N PHE A 703 -40.35 -1.14 32.85
CA PHE A 703 -40.85 -1.98 33.94
C PHE A 703 -39.93 -3.18 34.23
N PRO A 704 -39.79 -3.63 35.50
CA PRO A 704 -38.82 -4.63 35.95
C PRO A 704 -39.07 -6.08 35.50
N LYS A 705 -40.13 -6.32 34.73
CA LYS A 705 -40.52 -7.64 34.22
C LYS A 705 -41.06 -7.43 32.81
N GLY A 706 -40.34 -7.91 31.80
CA GLY A 706 -40.74 -7.65 30.41
C GLY A 706 -40.03 -8.53 29.39
N ARG A 707 -40.60 -8.55 28.18
CA ARG A 707 -39.96 -9.09 26.99
C ARG A 707 -39.14 -8.00 26.33
N ILE A 708 -37.83 -8.19 26.26
CA ILE A 708 -36.89 -7.24 25.64
C ILE A 708 -36.25 -7.98 24.46
N THR A 709 -36.14 -7.34 23.29
CA THR A 709 -35.45 -7.91 22.13
C THR A 709 -33.93 -7.73 22.26
N TRP A 710 -33.14 -8.25 21.32
CA TRP A 710 -31.69 -8.07 21.31
C TRP A 710 -31.30 -6.61 21.09
N GLY A 711 -30.27 -6.14 21.80
CA GLY A 711 -29.81 -4.76 21.78
C GLY A 711 -29.40 -4.25 23.18
N GLN A 712 -29.04 -2.97 23.26
CA GLN A 712 -28.67 -2.29 24.52
C GLN A 712 -29.76 -1.29 24.93
N TYR A 713 -30.14 -1.31 26.20
CA TYR A 713 -31.27 -0.54 26.73
C TYR A 713 -30.89 0.17 28.02
N SER A 714 -30.95 1.50 28.03
CA SER A 714 -30.81 2.27 29.26
C SER A 714 -32.12 2.34 30.03
N VAL A 715 -32.06 2.11 31.35
CA VAL A 715 -33.18 2.20 32.28
C VAL A 715 -32.89 3.32 33.27
N ARG A 716 -33.86 4.21 33.47
CA ARG A 716 -33.77 5.36 34.37
C ARG A 716 -34.98 5.38 35.31
N TYR A 717 -34.71 5.52 36.59
CA TYR A 717 -35.67 5.80 37.65
C TYR A 717 -35.45 7.22 38.15
N THR A 718 -36.53 7.96 38.42
CA THR A 718 -36.50 9.35 38.88
C THR A 718 -37.52 9.54 39.98
N ALA A 719 -37.06 9.93 41.16
CA ALA A 719 -37.88 10.15 42.35
C ALA A 719 -38.21 11.65 42.53
N ARG A 720 -39.25 11.91 43.33
CA ARG A 720 -39.63 13.22 43.88
C ARG A 720 -40.28 13.03 45.25
N ASP A 721 -39.93 13.87 46.21
CA ASP A 721 -40.52 14.02 47.55
C ASP A 721 -41.74 14.96 47.57
N ARG A 722 -42.13 15.42 48.77
CA ARG A 722 -43.25 16.35 49.01
C ARG A 722 -42.88 17.82 48.89
N ALA A 723 -41.63 18.21 49.20
CA ALA A 723 -41.17 19.59 49.02
C ALA A 723 -40.91 19.90 47.53
N GLY A 724 -40.54 18.87 46.76
CA GLY A 724 -40.39 18.89 45.32
C GLY A 724 -38.97 18.65 44.82
N ASN A 725 -38.04 18.23 45.69
CA ASN A 725 -36.65 17.88 45.34
C ASN A 725 -36.62 16.57 44.50
N HIS A 726 -35.45 16.21 43.97
CA HIS A 726 -35.38 15.20 42.91
C HIS A 726 -34.08 14.39 42.89
N ALA A 727 -34.19 13.08 42.61
CA ALA A 727 -33.05 12.17 42.47
C ALA A 727 -33.22 11.18 41.31
N VAL A 728 -32.11 10.59 40.83
CA VAL A 728 -32.09 9.73 39.62
C VAL A 728 -31.16 8.52 39.77
N CYS A 729 -31.69 7.31 39.56
CA CYS A 729 -30.94 6.05 39.43
C CYS A 729 -30.91 5.60 37.94
N ARG A 730 -29.79 5.06 37.44
CA ARG A 730 -29.63 4.61 36.05
C ARG A 730 -28.77 3.36 35.93
N PHE A 731 -29.14 2.45 35.01
CA PHE A 731 -28.33 1.30 34.62
C PHE A 731 -28.68 0.84 33.19
N ASN A 732 -27.84 -0.03 32.62
CA ASN A 732 -28.00 -0.54 31.27
C ASN A 732 -28.24 -2.06 31.24
N ILE A 733 -29.07 -2.51 30.31
CA ILE A 733 -29.35 -3.91 30.03
C ILE A 733 -28.82 -4.23 28.63
N HIS A 734 -27.96 -5.24 28.49
CA HIS A 734 -27.43 -5.67 27.20
C HIS A 734 -27.93 -7.09 26.83
N VAL A 735 -28.77 -7.19 25.80
CA VAL A 735 -29.44 -8.44 25.42
C VAL A 735 -28.79 -9.00 24.15
N THR A 736 -28.11 -10.13 24.27
CA THR A 736 -27.30 -10.75 23.19
C THR A 736 -27.86 -12.08 22.70
N ARG A 737 -27.45 -12.49 21.49
CA ARG A 737 -27.67 -13.85 20.96
C ARG A 737 -26.54 -14.79 21.40
N PRO A 738 -26.77 -16.11 21.49
CA PRO A 738 -25.69 -17.05 21.74
C PRO A 738 -24.72 -17.07 20.56
N GLY A 739 -23.43 -17.01 20.87
CA GLY A 739 -22.41 -17.43 19.93
C GLY A 739 -22.40 -18.95 19.76
N CYS A 740 -21.62 -19.42 18.79
CA CYS A 740 -21.36 -20.83 18.57
C CYS A 740 -20.18 -21.31 19.44
N PRO A 741 -20.02 -22.63 19.67
CA PRO A 741 -18.80 -23.15 20.30
C PRO A 741 -17.58 -22.83 19.42
N PRO A 742 -16.39 -22.60 20.02
CA PRO A 742 -15.18 -22.34 19.26
C PRO A 742 -14.84 -23.50 18.33
N LEU A 743 -14.38 -23.19 17.12
CA LEU A 743 -13.79 -24.16 16.21
C LEU A 743 -12.26 -24.13 16.36
N SER A 744 -11.64 -25.30 16.37
CA SER A 744 -10.20 -25.42 16.13
C SER A 744 -9.94 -25.56 14.62
N PRO A 745 -8.79 -25.12 14.08
CA PRO A 745 -8.33 -25.61 12.78
C PRO A 745 -8.16 -27.14 12.85
N PRO A 746 -8.34 -27.87 11.72
CA PRO A 746 -8.03 -29.28 11.65
C PRO A 746 -6.51 -29.50 11.60
N ASP A 747 -6.06 -30.72 11.88
CA ASP A 747 -4.67 -31.11 11.67
C ASP A 747 -4.26 -30.84 10.22
N HIS A 748 -3.12 -30.16 10.04
CA HIS A 748 -2.62 -29.67 8.75
C HIS A 748 -3.56 -28.74 7.97
N GLY A 749 -4.44 -27.99 8.64
CA GLY A 749 -5.21 -26.90 8.03
C GLY A 749 -5.17 -25.58 8.79
N ILE A 750 -5.97 -24.63 8.31
CA ILE A 750 -6.13 -23.27 8.81
C ILE A 750 -7.63 -22.89 8.86
N LEU A 751 -7.99 -22.03 9.82
CA LEU A 751 -9.34 -21.51 10.05
C LEU A 751 -9.30 -19.98 10.00
N THR A 752 -10.21 -19.33 9.27
CA THR A 752 -10.13 -17.89 8.96
C THR A 752 -10.84 -16.96 9.95
N CYS A 753 -11.32 -17.46 11.09
CA CYS A 753 -12.15 -16.70 12.04
C CYS A 753 -11.60 -16.72 13.48
N ASP A 754 -11.68 -15.58 14.15
CA ASP A 754 -11.20 -15.31 15.53
C ASP A 754 -12.33 -15.25 16.58
N ARG A 755 -13.59 -15.19 16.12
CA ARG A 755 -14.78 -14.92 16.93
C ARG A 755 -15.91 -15.87 16.55
N TRP A 756 -16.85 -16.03 17.47
CA TRP A 756 -17.90 -17.05 17.42
C TRP A 756 -19.30 -16.43 17.40
N SER A 757 -19.40 -15.22 16.85
CA SER A 757 -20.61 -14.38 16.84
C SER A 757 -21.70 -15.00 15.96
N HIS A 758 -22.97 -14.85 16.35
CA HIS A 758 -24.08 -15.21 15.46
C HIS A 758 -24.01 -14.45 14.12
N GLY A 759 -24.16 -15.17 13.00
CA GLY A 759 -24.05 -14.63 11.64
C GLY A 759 -22.61 -14.57 11.11
N GLN A 760 -21.61 -14.92 11.92
CA GLN A 760 -20.22 -14.98 11.49
C GLN A 760 -19.94 -16.20 10.62
N PHE A 761 -19.10 -16.02 9.60
CA PHE A 761 -18.58 -17.08 8.75
C PHE A 761 -17.17 -17.48 9.20
N CYS A 762 -16.87 -18.76 9.03
CA CYS A 762 -15.59 -19.40 9.28
C CYS A 762 -15.26 -20.28 8.08
N ASP A 763 -14.25 -19.90 7.32
CA ASP A 763 -13.73 -20.72 6.22
C ASP A 763 -12.55 -21.55 6.71
N LEU A 764 -12.41 -22.74 6.14
CA LEU A 764 -11.42 -23.74 6.52
C LEU A 764 -10.71 -24.22 5.26
N ALA A 765 -9.38 -24.19 5.28
CA ALA A 765 -8.53 -24.63 4.18
C ALA A 765 -7.43 -25.57 4.69
N CYS A 766 -6.84 -26.35 3.79
CA CYS A 766 -5.70 -27.21 4.10
C CYS A 766 -4.37 -26.53 3.78
N ASN A 767 -3.34 -26.85 4.56
CA ASN A 767 -1.99 -26.36 4.36
C ASN A 767 -1.33 -27.06 3.16
N THR A 768 -0.34 -26.41 2.55
CA THR A 768 0.31 -26.87 1.31
C THR A 768 0.82 -28.31 1.41
N GLY A 769 0.45 -29.15 0.44
CA GLY A 769 0.75 -30.60 0.43
C GLY A 769 -0.36 -31.50 0.97
N TYR A 770 -1.44 -30.92 1.51
CA TYR A 770 -2.62 -31.63 2.02
C TYR A 770 -3.89 -31.22 1.26
N THR A 771 -4.82 -32.16 1.11
CA THR A 771 -6.13 -31.96 0.46
C THR A 771 -7.27 -32.27 1.44
N PRO A 772 -8.38 -31.50 1.45
CA PRO A 772 -9.51 -31.79 2.32
C PRO A 772 -10.22 -33.09 1.91
N GLN A 773 -10.57 -33.92 2.89
CA GLN A 773 -11.41 -35.09 2.65
C GLN A 773 -12.90 -34.70 2.57
N GLY A 774 -13.26 -33.96 1.52
CA GLY A 774 -14.61 -33.44 1.27
C GLY A 774 -14.60 -32.07 0.58
N GLU A 775 -15.78 -31.49 0.36
CA GLU A 775 -15.88 -30.11 -0.13
C GLU A 775 -15.38 -29.09 0.91
N LEU A 776 -14.91 -27.94 0.45
CA LEU A 776 -14.46 -26.82 1.30
C LEU A 776 -15.67 -26.17 2.00
N MET A 777 -15.96 -26.60 3.22
CA MET A 777 -17.11 -26.14 3.99
C MET A 777 -16.88 -24.76 4.63
N ARG A 778 -17.59 -23.74 4.12
CA ARG A 778 -17.85 -22.48 4.83
C ARG A 778 -18.86 -22.74 5.95
N TYR A 779 -18.43 -22.59 7.20
CA TYR A 779 -19.31 -22.71 8.37
C TYR A 779 -19.88 -21.35 8.76
N VAL A 780 -21.20 -21.24 8.95
CA VAL A 780 -21.87 -20.04 9.47
C VAL A 780 -22.46 -20.29 10.85
N CYS A 781 -22.32 -19.33 11.76
CA CYS A 781 -22.88 -19.45 13.10
C CYS A 781 -24.39 -19.16 13.12
N GLY A 782 -25.20 -20.21 13.08
CA GLY A 782 -26.66 -20.13 12.98
C GLY A 782 -27.37 -19.49 14.18
N THR A 783 -28.66 -19.20 14.02
CA THR A 783 -29.54 -18.54 15.02
C THR A 783 -29.63 -19.22 16.39
N HIS A 784 -29.24 -20.49 16.47
CA HIS A 784 -29.34 -21.32 17.67
C HIS A 784 -27.99 -21.56 18.39
N GLY A 785 -26.92 -20.84 18.03
CA GLY A 785 -25.58 -21.07 18.58
C GLY A 785 -24.94 -22.37 18.09
N THR A 786 -25.30 -22.81 16.88
CA THR A 786 -24.73 -24.01 16.24
C THR A 786 -24.25 -23.68 14.83
N TRP A 787 -23.07 -24.18 14.48
CA TRP A 787 -22.54 -24.11 13.12
C TRP A 787 -23.47 -24.79 12.10
N MET A 788 -23.48 -24.24 10.90
CA MET A 788 -24.17 -24.75 9.72
C MET A 788 -23.17 -24.73 8.56
N PRO A 789 -22.95 -25.84 7.82
CA PRO A 789 -23.54 -27.17 8.03
C PRO A 789 -23.16 -27.80 9.38
N ARG A 790 -23.89 -28.84 9.77
CA ARG A 790 -23.65 -29.62 11.02
C ARG A 790 -22.70 -30.82 10.81
N THR A 791 -21.96 -30.81 9.71
CA THR A 791 -20.91 -31.78 9.42
C THR A 791 -19.75 -31.66 10.42
N PRO A 792 -19.01 -32.75 10.68
CA PRO A 792 -17.71 -32.63 11.34
C PRO A 792 -16.74 -31.81 10.47
N LEU A 793 -15.75 -31.18 11.10
CA LEU A 793 -14.68 -30.48 10.39
C LEU A 793 -13.94 -31.46 9.47
N PRO A 794 -13.69 -31.13 8.19
CA PRO A 794 -12.98 -32.02 7.27
C PRO A 794 -11.50 -32.14 7.69
N THR A 795 -10.97 -33.35 7.57
CA THR A 795 -9.56 -33.65 7.80
C THR A 795 -8.73 -33.38 6.55
N CYS A 796 -7.57 -32.75 6.73
CA CYS A 796 -6.60 -32.53 5.66
C CYS A 796 -5.68 -33.75 5.55
N LEU A 797 -5.74 -34.48 4.42
CA LEU A 797 -4.92 -35.66 4.18
C LEU A 797 -3.74 -35.33 3.26
N PRO A 798 -2.55 -35.92 3.46
CA PRO A 798 -1.41 -35.72 2.58
C PRO A 798 -1.71 -36.25 1.18
N ILE A 799 -1.27 -35.53 0.15
CA ILE A 799 -1.58 -35.87 -1.25
C ILE A 799 -0.75 -37.12 -1.67
N SER A 800 -1.42 -38.26 -1.85
CA SER A 800 -0.78 -39.55 -2.15
C SER A 800 -0.29 -39.65 -3.60
N THR A 801 1.02 -39.74 -3.79
CA THR A 801 1.67 -39.87 -5.11
C THR A 801 1.72 -41.33 -5.60
N THR A 802 0.57 -41.88 -5.97
CA THR A 802 0.46 -43.26 -6.50
C THR A 802 -0.50 -43.36 -7.70
N PHE A 803 0.03 -43.51 -8.91
CA PHE A 803 -0.74 -43.89 -10.11
C PHE A 803 -1.12 -45.38 -10.07
N PRO A 804 -2.34 -45.71 -10.53
CA PRO A 804 -2.53 -46.81 -11.47
C PRO A 804 -3.03 -46.35 -12.86
N GLN A 805 -3.08 -47.28 -13.81
CA GLN A 805 -3.52 -47.07 -15.20
C GLN A 805 -4.93 -47.67 -15.46
N GLU A 806 -5.40 -47.50 -16.70
CA GLU A 806 -6.50 -48.21 -17.41
C GLU A 806 -7.94 -47.64 -17.35
N ALA A 807 -8.71 -47.97 -18.40
CA ALA A 807 -10.01 -47.41 -18.86
C ALA A 807 -9.93 -45.94 -19.37
N ALA A 808 -9.95 -45.60 -20.67
CA ALA A 808 -10.40 -46.26 -21.91
C ALA A 808 -11.93 -46.33 -22.13
N ASP A 809 -12.34 -45.92 -23.33
CA ASP A 809 -13.64 -46.05 -24.03
C ASP A 809 -14.94 -45.52 -23.39
N ALA A 810 -15.36 -44.30 -23.78
CA ALA A 810 -16.73 -43.99 -24.24
C ALA A 810 -16.86 -42.54 -24.80
N GLU A 811 -17.51 -42.42 -25.97
CA GLU A 811 -18.04 -41.22 -26.67
C GLU A 811 -17.18 -39.93 -26.76
#